data_AF-A0A2K2CUS2-F1
#
_entry.id   AF-A0A2K2CUS2-F1
#
_cell.length_a   1.000
_cell.length_b   1.000
_cell.length_c   1.000
_cell.angle_alpha   90.00
_cell.angle_beta   90.00
_cell.angle_gamma   90.00
#
_symmetry.space_group_name_H-M   'P 1'
#
loop_
_entity.id
_entity.type
_entity.pdbx_description
1 polymer ?
#
loop_
_entity_poly.entity_id
_entity_poly.type
_entity_poly.pdbx_seq_one_letter_code
_entity_poly.pdbx_strand_id
1 'polypeptide(L)'
;MEAVVGGSARARHPRPPLPPTQMDHAPGTGSRRRLLNFSTGQCIRVHLPELRGHRVFGPTTEGLLVLLHTTSFLVRLLNPLTGQVTDLPPATKLLPRLTRYMNAADALEVSSAGLADDSTFAVFFGWVKKLAVAKPGDECWTTLVDPGNYLLAAMSFQGRFYCVTRRGVMVVKSSSAAAADKPPRLLVAAKLAKMFSEIAGTVRLVNNDGELTLVYRLLGRDKCMKYEAYRVDLKARRTKPVYGLGGRALFIGLSRALSVSPLLFPPIKNDSVYLGWDSMIGKSFGSTRPYQLCAGFVQVSEISEPFHGEFGPWGIDDYLCCYVTDSGCWHTLQFDKALNPQTNIPSSPRPSLPLPPTRARPPRPPAGFEVLLFEDLRTRKMVLWAEPIPPIVVPGSKIAELTNDSKHDTSNLDQKTRMRTIERHRSCEVSQLILSEVEHDGTPRSSCSPSVESTIETHALHRHTIADAAWEALKQSIVYFRGQPIGTVAAIDRSQAELNYDQVFMRDFVPSALAFLMKGEPLIVKNFLIETARLQSREKMVDLFKLGQGVMPASFKVHHSHPTKKTESLLADFGEIAIGRVAPVDSGLWWIFLLRAYTKWTRDNSLAESPHCQRAMRLILKLWLSEGFDTSPALLCADGCSMIDRRMGIYGYPIEIQALFFMALRCALSLLKDSNDDFVCQITKRIKALSYHLHSYYWLDFQRLNDIYRYKTEEYSQTALNKFNVIPESIPDWIFDFMPSRGGYFIGNVSPARMDFRWFCLGNFIAILSSLATGEQAEAILDLVEERWQELIGEMPMKICYPAMENQEWQIVTGCDPKNTRWSYHNAGSWPVLLWLLVAVSVKLGRPHIARRAVELMEKRLAKDEFPEYYDGRAGRYVGKQARKHQTWSVAGYLVAKMLLDDPSNLRAVSLDDDGRGIREPVLKRSNSCP
;
A
#
# COMPACT_ATOMS: atom_id res chain seq x y z
N MET A 1 24.96 -45.15 46.63
CA MET A 1 25.24 -44.28 47.78
C MET A 1 24.10 -43.27 47.84
N GLU A 2 22.99 -43.69 48.44
CA GLU A 2 22.57 -43.38 49.83
C GLU A 2 21.68 -42.13 49.82
N ALA A 3 20.35 -42.27 49.87
CA ALA A 3 19.47 -42.63 51.00
C ALA A 3 19.16 -41.42 51.90
N VAL A 4 17.90 -40.95 51.88
CA VAL A 4 16.88 -41.00 52.97
C VAL A 4 17.19 -40.03 54.13
N VAL A 5 16.31 -39.07 54.46
CA VAL A 5 15.35 -39.02 55.59
C VAL A 5 14.64 -37.63 55.47
N GLY A 6 13.35 -37.36 55.65
CA GLY A 6 12.22 -38.12 56.22
C GLY A 6 11.59 -37.38 57.43
N GLY A 7 10.36 -36.84 57.30
CA GLY A 7 9.41 -36.55 58.39
C GLY A 7 8.83 -35.12 58.41
N SER A 8 7.56 -34.83 58.02
CA SER A 8 6.22 -35.22 58.58
C SER A 8 5.71 -34.20 59.63
N ALA A 9 4.46 -33.71 59.71
CA ALA A 9 3.23 -33.79 58.90
C ALA A 9 2.13 -32.88 59.52
N ARG A 10 1.12 -32.49 58.70
CA ARG A 10 -0.36 -32.42 58.97
C ARG A 10 -1.01 -31.29 58.16
N ALA A 11 -2.23 -31.34 57.62
CA ALA A 11 -3.12 -32.33 57.00
C ALA A 11 -4.44 -31.58 56.66
N ARG A 12 -4.98 -31.70 55.42
CA ARG A 12 -6.43 -31.83 55.05
C ARG A 12 -6.72 -31.50 53.56
N HIS A 13 -6.90 -32.57 52.75
CA HIS A 13 -7.92 -32.91 51.73
C HIS A 13 -8.50 -31.91 50.66
N PRO A 14 -9.02 -32.40 49.49
CA PRO A 14 -8.52 -32.00 48.16
C PRO A 14 -9.57 -31.45 47.15
N ARG A 15 -9.10 -30.70 46.13
CA ARG A 15 -9.55 -30.60 44.71
C ARG A 15 -8.54 -29.71 43.91
N PRO A 16 -8.49 -29.78 42.56
CA PRO A 16 -7.28 -30.08 41.78
C PRO A 16 -6.47 -28.87 41.28
N PRO A 17 -5.12 -28.95 41.23
CA PRO A 17 -4.28 -28.08 40.41
C PRO A 17 -3.69 -28.83 39.20
N LEU A 18 -3.85 -28.22 38.03
CA LEU A 18 -3.36 -28.63 36.71
C LEU A 18 -1.84 -28.90 36.67
N PRO A 19 -1.37 -29.78 35.75
CA PRO A 19 0.04 -30.15 35.64
C PRO A 19 0.93 -28.96 35.19
N PRO A 20 2.22 -28.97 35.57
CA PRO A 20 3.16 -27.91 35.24
C PRO A 20 3.53 -27.98 33.75
N THR A 21 3.15 -26.97 32.98
CA THR A 21 3.61 -26.79 31.61
C THR A 21 5.07 -26.33 31.61
N GLN A 22 5.97 -27.22 31.20
CA GLN A 22 7.06 -26.81 30.32
C GLN A 22 6.44 -26.04 29.15
N MET A 23 6.75 -24.75 29.01
CA MET A 23 6.51 -24.02 27.77
C MET A 23 7.85 -23.57 27.21
N ASP A 24 8.14 -24.15 26.05
CA ASP A 24 9.25 -23.84 25.18
C ASP A 24 9.42 -22.34 24.96
N HIS A 25 10.69 -21.93 24.96
CA HIS A 25 11.14 -20.61 24.54
C HIS A 25 10.77 -20.37 23.07
N ALA A 26 9.98 -19.32 22.79
CA ALA A 26 9.74 -18.87 21.41
C ALA A 26 11.00 -18.19 20.82
N PRO A 27 11.56 -18.64 19.69
CA PRO A 27 12.66 -17.97 19.01
C PRO A 27 12.11 -16.99 17.96
N GLY A 28 12.55 -15.71 17.94
CA GLY A 28 12.37 -14.93 16.69
C GLY A 28 12.48 -13.40 16.65
N THR A 29 12.38 -12.64 17.75
CA THR A 29 12.16 -11.18 17.62
C THR A 29 13.40 -10.28 17.67
N GLY A 30 14.55 -10.77 18.14
CA GLY A 30 15.73 -9.93 18.43
C GLY A 30 16.65 -9.55 17.25
N SER A 31 16.52 -10.17 16.08
CA SER A 31 17.48 -10.02 14.96
C SER A 31 16.90 -9.42 13.68
N ARG A 32 15.62 -9.02 13.62
CA ARG A 32 15.09 -8.29 12.46
C ARG A 32 15.22 -6.79 12.69
N ARG A 33 16.01 -6.10 11.86
CA ARG A 33 16.18 -4.63 11.88
C ARG A 33 15.55 -4.00 10.65
N ARG A 34 15.14 -2.75 10.78
CA ARG A 34 14.65 -1.93 9.67
C ARG A 34 15.77 -0.99 9.26
N LEU A 35 16.25 -1.04 8.01
CA LEU A 35 17.22 -0.09 7.50
C LEU A 35 16.47 1.01 6.73
N LEU A 36 16.80 2.28 6.94
CA LEU A 36 16.25 3.42 6.22
C LEU A 36 17.38 4.12 5.47
N ASN A 37 17.29 4.18 4.15
CA ASN A 37 18.16 4.98 3.32
C ASN A 37 17.62 6.42 3.29
N PHE A 38 18.35 7.38 3.87
CA PHE A 38 17.90 8.77 3.95
C PHE A 38 18.18 9.59 2.68
N SER A 39 18.99 9.06 1.75
CA SER A 39 19.19 9.65 0.41
C SER A 39 18.06 9.30 -0.55
N THR A 40 17.39 8.16 -0.36
CA THR A 40 16.31 7.69 -1.25
C THR A 40 14.93 7.62 -0.57
N GLY A 41 14.87 7.69 0.76
CA GLY A 41 13.64 7.46 1.53
C GLY A 41 13.22 5.97 1.58
N GLN A 42 13.97 5.08 0.93
CA GLN A 42 13.65 3.65 0.90
C GLN A 42 13.96 2.99 2.23
N CYS A 43 13.15 2.00 2.56
CA CYS A 43 13.33 1.23 3.77
C CYS A 43 13.38 -0.25 3.42
N ILE A 44 14.17 -1.04 4.15
CA ILE A 44 14.15 -2.50 4.00
C ILE A 44 14.15 -3.15 5.38
N ARG A 45 13.61 -4.36 5.50
CA ARG A 45 13.79 -5.17 6.71
C ARG A 45 14.83 -6.24 6.43
N VAL A 46 15.83 -6.32 7.29
CA VAL A 46 16.90 -7.30 7.19
C VAL A 46 16.94 -8.14 8.46
N HIS A 47 17.28 -9.41 8.31
CA HIS A 47 17.57 -10.29 9.43
C HIS A 47 19.08 -10.28 9.66
N LEU A 48 19.52 -9.71 10.79
CA LEU A 48 20.91 -9.56 11.19
C LEU A 48 21.16 -10.33 12.51
N PRO A 49 21.30 -11.66 12.46
CA PRO A 49 21.65 -12.45 13.63
C PRO A 49 23.03 -12.09 14.22
N GLU A 50 23.92 -11.50 13.42
CA GLU A 50 25.28 -11.07 13.78
C GLU A 50 25.31 -9.96 14.84
N LEU A 51 24.18 -9.26 15.06
CA LEU A 51 24.07 -8.23 16.10
C LEU A 51 24.03 -8.81 17.51
N ARG A 52 23.74 -10.11 17.67
CA ARG A 52 23.68 -10.75 18.99
C ARG A 52 25.04 -10.67 19.68
N GLY A 53 25.05 -10.26 20.95
CA GLY A 53 26.28 -10.14 21.74
C GLY A 53 27.14 -8.91 21.45
N HIS A 54 26.70 -8.00 20.56
CA HIS A 54 27.45 -6.82 20.15
C HIS A 54 26.71 -5.52 20.49
N ARG A 55 27.48 -4.46 20.78
CA ARG A 55 27.00 -3.08 20.71
C ARG A 55 27.05 -2.61 19.27
N VAL A 56 25.95 -2.02 18.80
CA VAL A 56 25.82 -1.58 17.41
C VAL A 56 26.06 -0.07 17.35
N PHE A 57 27.06 0.34 16.59
CA PHE A 57 27.30 1.73 16.26
C PHE A 57 26.78 2.03 14.85
N GLY A 58 26.45 3.31 14.61
CA GLY A 58 25.76 3.76 13.41
C GLY A 58 26.49 3.39 12.11
N PRO A 59 25.79 3.54 10.95
CA PRO A 59 26.40 3.34 9.65
C PRO A 59 27.66 4.19 9.47
N THR A 60 28.65 3.65 8.78
CA THR A 60 29.69 4.47 8.16
C THR A 60 29.18 5.09 6.87
N THR A 61 29.92 6.04 6.30
CA THR A 61 29.58 6.60 4.97
C THR A 61 29.62 5.56 3.85
N GLU A 62 30.32 4.45 4.06
CA GLU A 62 30.38 3.31 3.15
C GLU A 62 29.22 2.33 3.33
N GLY A 63 28.29 2.61 4.26
CA GLY A 63 27.12 1.78 4.51
C GLY A 63 27.38 0.57 5.42
N LEU A 64 28.52 0.51 6.11
CA LEU A 64 28.87 -0.58 7.02
C LEU A 64 28.40 -0.28 8.45
N LEU A 65 27.98 -1.30 9.18
CA LEU A 65 27.75 -1.23 10.63
C LEU A 65 29.03 -1.57 11.38
N VAL A 66 29.34 -0.79 12.42
CA VAL A 66 30.45 -1.09 13.33
C VAL A 66 29.89 -1.72 14.59
N LEU A 67 30.31 -2.94 14.85
CA LEU A 67 29.89 -3.75 15.97
C LEU A 67 31.05 -3.88 16.97
N LEU A 68 30.77 -3.70 18.26
CA LEU A 68 31.74 -3.96 19.33
C LEU A 68 31.25 -5.13 20.16
N HIS A 69 31.99 -6.23 20.15
CA HIS A 69 31.65 -7.39 20.95
C HIS A 69 31.73 -7.05 22.44
N THR A 70 30.67 -7.37 23.18
CA THR A 70 30.45 -6.89 24.55
C THR A 70 31.45 -7.38 25.59
N THR A 71 32.12 -8.52 25.35
CA THR A 71 33.09 -9.11 26.30
C THR A 71 34.54 -9.07 25.80
N SER A 72 34.78 -9.54 24.57
CA SER A 72 36.12 -9.53 23.94
C SER A 72 36.59 -8.17 23.44
N PHE A 73 35.70 -7.18 23.32
CA PHE A 73 35.97 -5.87 22.70
C PHE A 73 36.51 -5.96 21.26
N LEU A 74 36.25 -7.07 20.57
CA LEU A 74 36.50 -7.21 19.14
C LEU A 74 35.65 -6.21 18.38
N VAL A 75 36.24 -5.49 17.42
CA VAL A 75 35.52 -4.60 16.52
C VAL A 75 35.23 -5.36 15.23
N ARG A 76 33.97 -5.43 14.83
CA ARG A 76 33.50 -6.12 13.64
C ARG A 76 32.80 -5.15 12.71
N LEU A 77 33.14 -5.20 11.43
CA LEU A 77 32.42 -4.53 10.36
C LEU A 77 31.38 -5.50 9.82
N LEU A 78 30.14 -5.03 9.68
CA LEU A 78 29.04 -5.81 9.11
C LEU A 78 28.45 -5.02 7.94
N ASN A 79 28.41 -5.64 6.77
CA ASN A 79 27.55 -5.17 5.68
C ASN A 79 26.13 -5.65 5.95
N PRO A 80 25.17 -4.76 6.28
CA PRO A 80 23.83 -5.15 6.69
C PRO A 80 22.94 -5.60 5.52
N LEU A 81 23.40 -5.45 4.27
CA LEU A 81 22.68 -5.93 3.07
C LEU A 81 23.15 -7.31 2.64
N THR A 82 24.47 -7.56 2.70
CA THR A 82 25.05 -8.84 2.26
C THR A 82 25.29 -9.83 3.39
N GLY A 83 25.24 -9.37 4.64
CA GLY A 83 25.61 -10.18 5.82
C GLY A 83 27.12 -10.43 5.96
N GLN A 84 27.94 -9.90 5.05
CA GLN A 84 29.39 -10.07 5.11
C GLN A 84 29.97 -9.38 6.35
N VAL A 85 30.89 -10.07 7.02
CA VAL A 85 31.56 -9.57 8.21
C VAL A 85 33.07 -9.52 8.02
N THR A 86 33.71 -8.53 8.63
CA THR A 86 35.18 -8.41 8.68
C THR A 86 35.60 -8.00 10.07
N ASP A 87 36.47 -8.78 10.69
CA ASP A 87 36.95 -8.50 12.04
C ASP A 87 38.21 -7.63 12.01
N LEU A 88 38.26 -6.67 12.93
CA LEU A 88 39.38 -5.79 13.22
C LEU A 88 39.93 -6.12 14.62
N PRO A 89 41.17 -5.70 14.96
CA PRO A 89 41.75 -6.04 16.25
C PRO A 89 40.86 -5.67 17.46
N PRO A 90 40.96 -6.37 18.60
CA PRO A 90 40.27 -5.96 19.82
C PRO A 90 40.67 -4.55 20.29
N ALA A 91 39.70 -3.75 20.70
CA ALA A 91 39.91 -2.39 21.21
C ALA A 91 40.41 -2.35 22.68
N THR A 92 40.77 -3.50 23.27
CA THR A 92 41.23 -3.63 24.66
C THR A 92 42.43 -2.74 24.97
N LYS A 93 43.41 -2.65 24.06
CA LYS A 93 44.59 -1.79 24.21
C LYS A 93 44.29 -0.28 24.14
N LEU A 94 43.10 0.11 23.70
CA LEU A 94 42.69 1.52 23.59
C LEU A 94 42.05 2.06 24.88
N LEU A 95 41.63 1.16 25.79
CA LEU A 95 41.01 1.53 27.06
C LEU A 95 41.95 2.41 27.92
N PRO A 96 41.43 3.48 28.54
CA PRO A 96 42.20 4.26 29.50
C PRO A 96 42.45 3.43 30.76
N ARG A 97 43.56 3.68 31.48
CA ARG A 97 43.85 3.06 32.79
C ARG A 97 42.81 3.41 33.88
N LEU A 98 41.86 4.31 33.58
CA LEU A 98 40.86 4.88 34.48
C LEU A 98 39.51 4.13 34.50
N THR A 99 39.42 2.88 34.02
CA THR A 99 38.20 2.05 34.03
C THR A 99 37.62 1.71 35.42
N ARG A 100 38.13 2.30 36.51
CA ARG A 100 37.59 2.12 37.87
C ARG A 100 36.19 2.72 38.10
N TYR A 101 35.71 3.62 37.25
CA TYR A 101 34.46 4.37 37.46
C TYR A 101 33.42 4.26 36.33
N MET A 102 33.72 3.54 35.24
CA MET A 102 32.78 3.32 34.13
C MET A 102 32.99 1.93 33.52
N ASN A 103 31.92 1.38 32.91
CA ASN A 103 32.00 0.15 32.14
C ASN A 103 32.95 0.33 30.95
N ALA A 104 33.87 -0.61 30.75
CA ALA A 104 34.84 -0.59 29.66
C ALA A 104 34.19 -0.47 28.27
N ALA A 105 33.00 -1.04 28.10
CA ALA A 105 32.27 -0.93 26.84
C ALA A 105 31.68 0.48 26.61
N ASP A 106 31.35 1.24 27.68
CA ASP A 106 30.91 2.64 27.58
C ASP A 106 32.10 3.57 27.29
N ALA A 107 33.28 3.25 27.82
CA ALA A 107 34.51 3.98 27.51
C ALA A 107 34.94 3.85 26.03
N LEU A 108 34.49 2.79 25.33
CA LEU A 108 34.78 2.53 23.92
C LEU A 108 33.61 2.92 23.00
N GLU A 109 32.85 3.96 23.35
CA GLU A 109 31.82 4.49 22.48
C GLU A 109 32.41 5.02 21.16
N VAL A 110 31.98 4.42 20.04
CA VAL A 110 32.35 4.86 18.69
C VAL A 110 31.48 6.03 18.28
N SER A 111 32.10 7.20 18.07
CA SER A 111 31.40 8.40 17.57
C SER A 111 31.42 8.51 16.06
N SER A 112 32.44 7.97 15.39
CA SER A 112 32.53 7.90 13.93
C SER A 112 33.48 6.78 13.51
N ALA A 113 33.20 6.16 12.38
CA ALA A 113 34.06 5.16 11.76
C ALA A 113 33.90 5.15 10.24
N GLY A 114 34.87 4.60 9.52
CA GLY A 114 34.85 4.49 8.05
C GLY A 114 36.25 4.32 7.45
N LEU A 115 36.33 4.37 6.13
CA LEU A 115 37.59 4.16 5.41
C LEU A 115 38.52 5.38 5.54
N ALA A 116 39.80 5.12 5.81
CA ALA A 116 40.87 6.11 5.69
C ALA A 116 41.56 6.05 4.32
N ASP A 117 41.53 4.89 3.67
CA ASP A 117 41.95 4.58 2.30
C ASP A 117 41.34 3.23 1.87
N ASP A 118 41.81 2.66 0.77
CA ASP A 118 41.32 1.40 0.17
C ASP A 118 41.47 0.13 1.05
N SER A 119 42.24 0.21 2.14
CA SER A 119 42.64 -0.94 2.99
C SER A 119 42.59 -0.66 4.49
N THR A 120 42.64 0.61 4.90
CA THR A 120 42.75 1.03 6.29
C THR A 120 41.41 1.55 6.79
N PHE A 121 40.93 0.99 7.89
CA PHE A 121 39.70 1.42 8.55
C PHE A 121 40.04 2.28 9.78
N ALA A 122 39.32 3.38 9.96
CA ALA A 122 39.51 4.31 11.06
C ALA A 122 38.31 4.35 11.99
N VAL A 123 38.56 4.42 13.29
CA VAL A 123 37.53 4.49 14.34
C VAL A 123 37.89 5.61 15.32
N PHE A 124 36.94 6.52 15.52
CA PHE A 124 37.03 7.59 16.51
C PHE A 124 36.16 7.28 17.72
N PHE A 125 36.81 7.10 18.87
CA PHE A 125 36.18 6.85 20.16
C PHE A 125 35.97 8.18 20.89
N GLY A 126 34.74 8.69 20.92
CA GLY A 126 34.46 10.07 21.29
C GLY A 126 34.64 10.39 22.78
N TRP A 127 34.37 9.42 23.66
CA TRP A 127 34.55 9.58 25.10
C TRP A 127 36.02 9.70 25.48
N VAL A 128 36.85 8.78 24.97
CA VAL A 128 38.30 8.77 25.24
C VAL A 128 39.08 9.70 24.31
N LYS A 129 38.41 10.34 23.35
CA LYS A 129 38.97 11.26 22.36
C LYS A 129 40.15 10.67 21.57
N LYS A 130 40.11 9.36 21.31
CA LYS A 130 41.15 8.63 20.57
C LYS A 130 40.68 8.27 19.17
N LEU A 131 41.55 8.52 18.20
CA LEU A 131 41.41 8.01 16.84
C LEU A 131 42.38 6.85 16.65
N ALA A 132 41.90 5.75 16.11
CA ALA A 132 42.71 4.58 15.84
C ALA A 132 42.45 4.06 14.43
N VAL A 133 43.47 3.46 13.82
CA VAL A 133 43.39 2.84 12.50
C VAL A 133 43.92 1.40 12.54
N ALA A 134 43.32 0.54 11.73
CA ALA A 134 43.73 -0.85 11.55
C ALA A 134 43.32 -1.34 10.16
N LYS A 135 44.03 -2.35 9.67
CA LYS A 135 43.67 -3.16 8.51
C LYS A 135 43.10 -4.50 8.96
N PRO A 136 42.24 -5.16 8.15
CA PRO A 136 41.87 -6.55 8.38
C PRO A 136 43.13 -7.42 8.48
N GLY A 137 43.25 -8.19 9.56
CA GLY A 137 44.42 -9.03 9.85
C GLY A 137 45.51 -8.38 10.72
N ASP A 138 45.43 -7.08 11.01
CA ASP A 138 46.34 -6.46 11.99
C ASP A 138 46.12 -7.06 13.40
N GLU A 139 47.20 -7.23 14.18
CA GLU A 139 47.11 -7.70 15.57
C GLU A 139 46.72 -6.59 16.56
N CYS A 140 46.95 -5.32 16.20
CA CYS A 140 46.69 -4.19 17.09
C CYS A 140 46.33 -2.90 16.35
N TRP A 141 45.57 -2.05 17.04
CA TRP A 141 45.25 -0.70 16.59
C TRP A 141 46.44 0.24 16.62
N THR A 142 46.63 1.01 15.55
CA THR A 142 47.54 2.15 15.53
C THR A 142 46.80 3.41 15.97
N THR A 143 47.15 3.98 17.13
CA THR A 143 46.52 5.22 17.61
C THR A 143 47.12 6.45 16.95
N LEU A 144 46.28 7.33 16.43
CA LEU A 144 46.65 8.60 15.85
C LEU A 144 46.45 9.73 16.86
N VAL A 145 47.48 10.57 17.00
CA VAL A 145 47.47 11.73 17.90
C VAL A 145 47.83 12.99 17.12
N ASP A 146 47.21 14.12 17.48
CA ASP A 146 47.67 15.46 17.07
C ASP A 146 48.34 16.10 18.29
N PRO A 147 49.68 16.19 18.34
CA PRO A 147 50.39 16.70 19.51
C PRO A 147 49.85 18.05 20.00
N GLY A 148 49.52 18.13 21.29
CA GLY A 148 49.00 19.34 21.94
C GLY A 148 47.53 19.68 21.61
N ASN A 149 46.80 18.82 20.90
CA ASN A 149 45.42 19.10 20.49
C ASN A 149 44.49 17.90 20.73
N TYR A 150 43.28 18.17 21.24
CA TYR A 150 42.23 17.16 21.34
C TYR A 150 41.44 17.04 20.03
N LEU A 151 41.03 15.81 19.72
CA LEU A 151 40.14 15.52 18.60
C LEU A 151 38.70 15.85 18.99
N LEU A 152 38.05 16.73 18.23
CA LEU A 152 36.74 17.27 18.57
C LEU A 152 35.59 16.51 17.89
N ALA A 153 35.76 16.24 16.60
CA ALA A 153 34.81 15.51 15.76
C ALA A 153 35.56 14.74 14.67
N ALA A 154 34.94 13.72 14.12
CA ALA A 154 35.48 12.97 12.98
C ALA A 154 34.36 12.46 12.09
N MET A 155 34.68 12.18 10.83
CA MET A 155 33.77 11.67 9.81
C MET A 155 34.58 11.06 8.66
N SER A 156 34.13 9.94 8.11
CA SER A 156 34.58 9.48 6.80
C SER A 156 33.87 10.27 5.70
N PHE A 157 34.58 10.63 4.63
CA PHE A 157 34.04 11.39 3.51
C PHE A 157 34.83 11.07 2.25
N GLN A 158 34.14 10.61 1.19
CA GLN A 158 34.75 10.28 -0.11
C GLN A 158 35.97 9.35 0.00
N GLY A 159 35.87 8.30 0.82
CA GLY A 159 36.92 7.28 0.99
C GLY A 159 38.14 7.73 1.79
N ARG A 160 38.03 8.83 2.55
CA ARG A 160 39.07 9.31 3.47
C ARG A 160 38.48 9.65 4.82
N PHE A 161 39.30 9.58 5.85
CA PHE A 161 38.87 9.87 7.21
C PHE A 161 39.37 11.24 7.68
N TYR A 162 38.43 12.11 8.08
CA TYR A 162 38.70 13.47 8.52
C TYR A 162 38.40 13.62 10.00
N CYS A 163 39.18 14.44 10.70
CA CYS A 163 38.92 14.82 12.09
C CYS A 163 39.21 16.30 12.34
N VAL A 164 38.59 16.89 13.35
CA VAL A 164 38.70 18.31 13.67
C VAL A 164 39.55 18.48 14.92
N THR A 165 40.57 19.34 14.84
CA THR A 165 41.36 19.79 16.00
C THR A 165 41.39 21.32 16.02
N ARG A 166 42.00 21.92 17.05
CA ARG A 166 42.16 23.39 17.10
C ARG A 166 43.05 23.92 15.98
N ARG A 167 43.89 23.07 15.35
CA ARG A 167 44.76 23.44 14.23
C ARG A 167 44.03 23.50 12.89
N GLY A 168 42.95 22.75 12.72
CA GLY A 168 42.38 22.51 11.41
C GLY A 168 41.45 21.31 11.34
N VAL A 169 40.82 21.19 10.18
CA VAL A 169 40.34 19.88 9.71
C VAL A 169 41.58 19.11 9.28
N MET A 170 41.82 17.98 9.94
CA MET A 170 42.88 17.04 9.68
C MET A 170 42.35 15.88 8.84
N VAL A 171 43.23 15.23 8.08
CA VAL A 171 42.94 13.99 7.33
C VAL A 171 43.94 12.92 7.76
N VAL A 172 43.45 11.69 7.89
CA VAL A 172 44.28 10.51 8.10
C VAL A 172 45.06 10.23 6.83
N LYS A 173 46.38 10.16 6.94
CA LYS A 173 47.24 9.63 5.89
C LYS A 173 47.82 8.31 6.36
N SER A 174 47.44 7.25 5.67
CA SER A 174 48.02 5.92 5.84
C SER A 174 49.36 5.77 5.11
N SER A 175 50.06 4.71 5.45
CA SER A 175 51.22 4.21 4.72
C SER A 175 50.76 3.60 3.39
N SER A 176 50.86 4.33 2.28
CA SER A 176 50.62 3.77 0.94
C SER A 176 51.81 2.92 0.49
N ALA A 177 51.58 2.00 -0.44
CA ALA A 177 52.59 1.08 -0.99
C ALA A 177 53.83 1.79 -1.61
N ALA A 178 53.72 3.09 -1.96
CA ALA A 178 54.81 3.90 -2.50
C ALA A 178 55.70 4.58 -1.43
N ALA A 179 55.38 4.45 -0.15
CA ALA A 179 56.12 5.06 0.95
C ALA A 179 56.03 4.19 2.22
N ALA A 180 56.64 3.00 2.16
CA ALA A 180 56.61 1.97 3.21
C ALA A 180 57.23 2.39 4.57
N ASP A 181 57.79 3.59 4.69
CA ASP A 181 58.68 3.98 5.80
C ASP A 181 58.09 5.00 6.80
N LYS A 182 56.81 5.37 6.70
CA LYS A 182 56.20 6.34 7.65
C LYS A 182 54.92 5.80 8.28
N PRO A 183 54.82 5.80 9.63
CA PRO A 183 53.61 5.35 10.30
C PRO A 183 52.41 6.24 9.94
N PRO A 184 51.18 5.70 10.04
CA PRO A 184 49.95 6.48 9.89
C PRO A 184 49.98 7.76 10.73
N ARG A 185 49.59 8.89 10.14
CA ARG A 185 49.65 10.20 10.80
C ARG A 185 48.56 11.15 10.32
N LEU A 186 48.29 12.17 11.14
CA LEU A 186 47.36 13.23 10.82
C LEU A 186 48.05 14.35 10.04
N LEU A 187 47.42 14.80 8.95
CA LEU A 187 47.87 15.96 8.17
C LEU A 187 46.78 17.02 8.12
N VAL A 188 47.17 18.29 8.09
CA VAL A 188 46.20 19.39 7.94
C VAL A 188 45.57 19.32 6.55
N ALA A 189 44.27 19.04 6.49
CA ALA A 189 43.48 19.11 5.26
C ALA A 189 43.04 20.55 4.97
N ALA A 190 42.52 21.24 5.99
CA ALA A 190 42.11 22.64 5.88
C ALA A 190 42.31 23.41 7.19
N LYS A 191 42.76 24.66 7.10
CA LYS A 191 42.82 25.59 8.24
C LYS A 191 41.43 26.12 8.58
N LEU A 192 41.12 26.25 9.87
CA LEU A 192 39.87 26.84 10.34
C LEU A 192 39.88 28.35 10.09
N ALA A 193 38.77 28.89 9.59
CA ALA A 193 38.56 30.33 9.44
C ALA A 193 38.39 31.03 10.79
N LYS A 194 37.96 30.29 11.82
CA LYS A 194 37.71 30.76 13.17
C LYS A 194 38.15 29.69 14.16
N MET A 195 38.90 30.08 15.18
CA MET A 195 39.26 29.16 16.27
C MET A 195 38.03 28.84 17.12
N PHE A 196 37.88 27.57 17.46
CA PHE A 196 36.77 27.05 18.24
C PHE A 196 37.12 26.99 19.73
N SER A 197 36.13 27.26 20.58
CA SER A 197 36.19 27.09 22.04
C SER A 197 35.24 26.00 22.49
N GLU A 198 35.79 24.94 23.10
CA GLU A 198 35.02 23.83 23.67
C GLU A 198 34.10 24.26 24.82
N ILE A 199 34.36 25.42 25.43
CA ILE A 199 33.53 26.00 26.50
C ILE A 199 32.25 26.63 25.90
N ALA A 200 32.35 27.16 24.68
CA ALA A 200 31.29 27.96 24.05
C ALA A 200 30.33 27.14 23.16
N GLY A 201 30.60 25.84 22.93
CA GLY A 201 29.80 25.05 22.01
C GLY A 201 30.37 23.68 21.65
N THR A 202 29.86 23.10 20.56
CA THR A 202 30.34 21.84 19.97
C THR A 202 30.52 21.97 18.46
N VAL A 203 31.42 21.17 17.88
CA VAL A 203 31.68 21.14 16.44
C VAL A 203 31.36 19.77 15.85
N ARG A 204 30.82 19.73 14.63
CA ARG A 204 30.55 18.51 13.85
C ARG A 204 30.98 18.65 12.40
N LEU A 205 31.41 17.54 11.81
CA LEU A 205 31.51 17.39 10.36
C LEU A 205 30.24 16.72 9.86
N VAL A 206 29.73 17.17 8.72
CA VAL A 206 28.57 16.59 8.05
C VAL A 206 28.79 16.57 6.54
N ASN A 207 28.40 15.46 5.90
CA ASN A 207 28.25 15.38 4.46
C ASN A 207 26.95 16.11 4.07
N ASN A 208 27.06 17.26 3.43
CA ASN A 208 25.90 18.02 2.95
C ASN A 208 25.83 17.95 1.42
N ASP A 209 25.24 16.88 0.90
CA ASP A 209 25.08 16.65 -0.55
C ASP A 209 26.40 16.59 -1.32
N GLY A 210 27.36 15.84 -0.80
CA GLY A 210 28.69 15.72 -1.41
C GLY A 210 29.65 16.87 -1.07
N GLU A 211 29.25 17.80 -0.20
CA GLU A 211 30.10 18.87 0.31
C GLU A 211 30.40 18.66 1.80
N LEU A 212 31.69 18.55 2.15
CA LEU A 212 32.12 18.44 3.54
C LEU A 212 31.91 19.77 4.26
N THR A 213 30.99 19.78 5.23
CA THR A 213 30.58 20.98 5.95
C THR A 213 30.92 20.84 7.43
N LEU A 214 31.58 21.85 7.98
CA LEU A 214 31.89 22.00 9.39
C LEU A 214 30.80 22.87 10.03
N VAL A 215 30.12 22.35 11.05
CA VAL A 215 29.04 23.08 11.72
C VAL A 215 29.38 23.28 13.18
N TYR A 216 29.39 24.54 13.60
CA TYR A 216 29.49 24.94 15.00
C TYR A 216 28.10 25.12 15.57
N ARG A 217 27.86 24.48 16.72
CA ARG A 217 26.72 24.72 17.58
C ARG A 217 27.23 25.54 18.77
N LEU A 218 26.80 26.81 18.87
CA LEU A 218 27.31 27.79 19.81
C LEU A 218 26.22 28.23 20.79
N LEU A 219 26.61 28.47 22.04
CA LEU A 219 25.76 29.16 23.01
C LEU A 219 25.97 30.67 22.87
N GLY A 220 24.94 31.39 22.43
CA GLY A 220 24.96 32.85 22.32
C GLY A 220 25.03 33.54 23.69
N ARG A 221 25.47 34.81 23.71
CA ARG A 221 25.51 35.64 24.93
C ARG A 221 24.12 35.88 25.54
N ASP A 222 23.09 35.81 24.70
CA ASP A 222 21.65 35.85 25.00
C ASP A 222 21.11 34.52 25.57
N LYS A 223 21.97 33.51 25.78
CA LYS A 223 21.61 32.11 26.09
C LYS A 223 20.78 31.42 25.00
N CYS A 224 20.69 32.00 23.80
CA CYS A 224 20.07 31.37 22.64
C CYS A 224 21.09 30.51 21.89
N MET A 225 20.67 29.33 21.43
CA MET A 225 21.51 28.48 20.59
C MET A 225 21.66 29.07 19.19
N LYS A 226 22.89 29.15 18.70
CA LYS A 226 23.21 29.60 17.33
C LYS A 226 24.01 28.52 16.61
N TYR A 227 23.97 28.56 15.29
CA TYR A 227 24.86 27.75 14.49
C TYR A 227 25.64 28.60 13.49
N GLU A 228 26.87 28.19 13.21
CA GLU A 228 27.68 28.72 12.13
C GLU A 228 28.12 27.54 11.26
N ALA A 229 27.94 27.63 9.95
CA ALA A 229 28.34 26.59 9.01
C ALA A 229 29.49 27.08 8.13
N TYR A 230 30.46 26.21 7.92
CA TYR A 230 31.62 26.46 7.09
C TYR A 230 31.85 25.31 6.12
N ARG A 231 31.85 25.60 4.82
CA ARG A 231 32.30 24.64 3.81
C ARG A 231 33.80 24.39 3.95
N VAL A 232 34.21 23.12 3.96
CA VAL A 232 35.63 22.73 4.00
C VAL A 232 36.16 22.68 2.57
N ASP A 233 36.83 23.75 2.14
CA ASP A 233 37.44 23.82 0.81
C ASP A 233 38.78 23.06 0.84
N LEU A 234 38.72 21.76 0.50
CA LEU A 234 39.88 20.87 0.47
C LEU A 234 40.94 21.31 -0.55
N LYS A 235 40.52 21.95 -1.66
CA LYS A 235 41.44 22.46 -2.69
C LYS A 235 42.19 23.69 -2.18
N ALA A 236 41.47 24.65 -1.59
CA ALA A 236 42.06 25.86 -1.02
C ALA A 236 42.67 25.65 0.38
N ARG A 237 42.56 24.45 0.96
CA ARG A 237 43.03 24.08 2.30
C ARG A 237 42.60 25.06 3.40
N ARG A 238 41.36 25.55 3.31
CA ARG A 238 40.75 26.46 4.30
C ARG A 238 39.26 26.25 4.39
N THR A 239 38.64 26.61 5.50
CA THR A 239 37.19 26.62 5.62
C THR A 239 36.63 27.98 5.17
N LYS A 240 35.44 28.02 4.55
CA LYS A 240 34.75 29.24 4.13
C LYS A 240 33.35 29.29 4.77
N PRO A 241 32.92 30.40 5.37
CA PRO A 241 31.56 30.51 5.92
C PRO A 241 30.53 30.34 4.80
N VAL A 242 29.40 29.71 5.12
CA VAL A 242 28.25 29.57 4.22
C VAL A 242 26.98 30.10 4.90
N TYR A 243 26.16 30.79 4.11
CA TYR A 243 24.89 31.35 4.55
C TYR A 243 23.77 30.55 3.88
N GLY A 244 23.26 29.53 4.57
CA GLY A 244 22.30 28.55 4.04
C GLY A 244 22.89 27.14 3.90
N LEU A 245 22.01 26.15 3.77
CA LEU A 245 22.34 24.72 3.71
C LEU A 245 22.03 24.11 2.33
N GLY A 246 21.64 24.94 1.36
CA GLY A 246 21.31 24.52 0.00
C GLY A 246 19.96 23.83 -0.10
N GLY A 247 18.97 24.27 0.69
CA GLY A 247 17.65 23.66 0.77
C GLY A 247 17.58 22.42 1.66
N ARG A 248 18.69 21.97 2.24
CA ARG A 248 18.75 20.77 3.10
C ARG A 248 18.51 21.07 4.57
N ALA A 249 18.18 20.04 5.34
CA ALA A 249 18.06 20.12 6.79
C ALA A 249 19.18 19.35 7.48
N LEU A 250 19.78 19.94 8.51
CA LEU A 250 20.83 19.31 9.32
C LEU A 250 20.30 18.88 10.68
N PHE A 251 20.59 17.65 11.10
CA PHE A 251 20.35 17.15 12.44
C PHE A 251 21.68 17.08 13.19
N ILE A 252 21.77 17.70 14.36
CA ILE A 252 23.05 17.87 15.08
C ILE A 252 22.88 17.56 16.57
N GLY A 253 23.66 16.60 17.06
CA GLY A 253 23.76 16.29 18.49
C GLY A 253 25.19 16.25 19.04
N LEU A 254 25.31 15.81 20.29
CA LEU A 254 26.56 15.68 21.05
C LEU A 254 27.46 14.56 20.59
N SER A 255 26.97 13.65 19.74
CA SER A 255 27.75 12.50 19.27
C SER A 255 27.71 12.34 17.75
N ARG A 256 26.63 12.75 17.07
CA ARG A 256 26.49 12.60 15.61
C ARG A 256 25.91 13.85 14.93
N ALA A 257 26.05 13.91 13.61
CA ALA A 257 25.39 14.88 12.76
C ALA A 257 24.99 14.22 11.43
N LEU A 258 23.91 14.70 10.81
CA LEU A 258 23.33 14.15 9.59
C LEU A 258 22.73 15.28 8.73
N SER A 259 22.83 15.17 7.40
CA SER A 259 22.10 16.03 6.46
C SER A 259 21.04 15.23 5.72
N VAL A 260 19.80 15.74 5.69
CA VAL A 260 18.68 15.09 4.99
C VAL A 260 18.03 16.05 4.00
N SER A 261 17.46 15.49 2.94
CA SER A 261 16.66 16.24 1.98
C SER A 261 15.22 16.34 2.49
N PRO A 262 14.68 17.54 2.75
CA PRO A 262 13.30 17.70 3.20
C PRO A 262 12.26 17.28 2.16
N LEU A 263 12.63 17.21 0.88
CA LEU A 263 11.78 16.65 -0.19
C LEU A 263 11.39 15.19 0.07
N LEU A 264 12.24 14.43 0.77
CA LEU A 264 12.00 13.03 1.11
C LEU A 264 11.21 12.87 2.42
N PHE A 265 11.18 13.93 3.23
CA PHE A 265 10.57 13.95 4.56
C PHE A 265 9.77 15.24 4.71
N PRO A 266 8.54 15.33 4.15
CA PRO A 266 7.74 16.56 4.11
C PRO A 266 7.54 17.32 5.43
N PRO A 267 7.57 16.68 6.62
CA PRO A 267 7.53 17.40 7.91
C PRO A 267 8.79 18.25 8.21
N ILE A 268 9.91 17.97 7.55
CA ILE A 268 11.19 18.65 7.75
C ILE A 268 11.20 19.93 6.90
N LYS A 269 11.72 21.05 7.43
CA LYS A 269 11.81 22.30 6.66
C LYS A 269 13.16 22.47 5.96
N ASN A 270 13.13 23.12 4.80
CA ASN A 270 14.34 23.53 4.07
C ASN A 270 15.21 24.50 4.88
N ASP A 271 16.52 24.42 4.66
CA ASP A 271 17.54 25.32 5.24
C ASP A 271 17.44 25.47 6.77
N SER A 272 17.18 24.36 7.46
CA SER A 272 16.99 24.36 8.91
C SER A 272 17.92 23.40 9.64
N VAL A 273 18.24 23.74 10.89
CA VAL A 273 19.03 22.87 11.77
C VAL A 273 18.15 22.38 12.93
N TYR A 274 18.06 21.06 13.08
CA TYR A 274 17.39 20.36 14.16
C TYR A 274 18.40 19.90 15.20
N LEU A 275 18.15 20.22 16.47
CA LEU A 275 19.03 19.82 17.57
C LEU A 275 18.57 18.51 18.21
N GLY A 276 19.52 17.62 18.51
CA GLY A 276 19.28 16.41 19.30
C GLY A 276 18.86 16.71 20.74
N TRP A 277 18.37 15.67 21.42
CA TRP A 277 17.81 15.65 22.78
C TRP A 277 18.84 15.78 23.93
N ASP A 278 20.00 16.36 23.64
CA ASP A 278 21.14 16.32 24.55
C ASP A 278 21.01 17.29 25.74
N SER A 279 21.18 16.77 26.96
CA SER A 279 20.91 17.46 28.24
C SER A 279 22.05 18.35 28.76
N MET A 280 22.58 19.23 27.90
CA MET A 280 23.47 20.30 28.35
C MET A 280 22.94 21.64 27.84
N ILE A 281 22.02 22.27 28.59
CA ILE A 281 21.91 23.73 28.86
C ILE A 281 20.60 23.98 29.61
N GLY A 282 20.68 24.69 30.74
CA GLY A 282 19.69 24.67 31.82
C GLY A 282 18.46 25.58 31.70
N LYS A 283 17.49 25.25 32.57
CA LYS A 283 16.42 26.09 33.16
C LYS A 283 15.21 26.54 32.32
N SER A 284 15.04 26.15 31.05
CA SER A 284 13.72 26.24 30.37
C SER A 284 13.11 24.85 30.21
N PHE A 285 12.72 24.26 31.35
CA PHE A 285 11.90 23.05 31.37
C PHE A 285 10.53 23.35 30.75
N GLY A 286 10.18 22.65 29.66
CA GLY A 286 8.82 22.66 29.11
C GLY A 286 8.66 22.05 27.71
N SER A 287 9.66 22.09 26.84
CA SER A 287 9.53 21.55 25.47
C SER A 287 10.16 20.16 25.36
N THR A 288 9.33 19.15 25.16
CA THR A 288 9.69 17.80 24.70
C THR A 288 9.67 17.69 23.17
N ARG A 289 9.97 18.79 22.43
CA ARG A 289 10.34 18.74 21.00
C ARG A 289 11.74 19.27 20.64
N PRO A 290 12.42 18.73 19.60
CA PRO A 290 13.71 19.23 19.12
C PRO A 290 13.61 20.67 18.59
N TYR A 291 14.68 21.46 18.76
CA TYR A 291 14.71 22.86 18.34
C TYR A 291 15.00 23.01 16.85
N GLN A 292 14.27 23.92 16.20
CA GLN A 292 14.52 24.33 14.82
C GLN A 292 15.25 25.69 14.79
N LEU A 293 16.38 25.76 14.09
CA LEU A 293 17.10 27.01 13.82
C LEU A 293 16.87 27.43 12.36
N CYS A 294 16.37 28.65 12.15
CA CYS A 294 16.19 29.28 10.84
C CYS A 294 17.04 30.56 10.80
N ALA A 295 17.80 30.79 9.72
CA ALA A 295 18.64 31.99 9.54
C ALA A 295 19.65 32.27 10.67
N GLY A 296 20.13 31.24 11.38
CA GLY A 296 21.13 31.37 12.45
C GLY A 296 20.57 31.72 13.85
N PHE A 297 19.24 31.77 14.02
CA PHE A 297 18.57 32.04 15.30
C PHE A 297 17.62 30.90 15.71
N VAL A 298 17.40 30.73 17.02
CA VAL A 298 16.36 29.84 17.56
C VAL A 298 14.99 30.43 17.26
N GLN A 299 14.13 29.69 16.56
CA GLN A 299 12.69 29.93 16.63
C GLN A 299 12.12 28.94 17.65
N VAL A 300 11.62 29.44 18.78
CA VAL A 300 10.82 28.61 19.68
C VAL A 300 9.52 28.35 18.94
N SER A 301 9.33 27.13 18.43
CA SER A 301 8.02 26.69 17.94
C SER A 301 7.01 26.91 19.07
N GLU A 302 5.91 27.59 18.75
CA GLU A 302 4.84 28.00 19.67
C GLU A 302 4.66 27.03 20.84
N ILE A 303 4.78 27.57 22.06
CA ILE A 303 4.50 26.86 23.31
C ILE A 303 2.99 26.62 23.35
N SER A 304 2.53 25.48 22.84
CA SER A 304 1.29 24.88 23.32
C SER A 304 1.64 24.07 24.57
N GLU A 305 1.18 24.61 25.70
CA GLU A 305 1.01 24.06 27.06
C GLU A 305 1.95 22.94 27.60
N PRO A 306 2.26 22.96 28.92
CA PRO A 306 3.05 21.90 29.54
C PRO A 306 2.36 20.54 29.37
N PHE A 307 3.07 19.62 28.73
CA PHE A 307 2.60 18.29 28.36
C PHE A 307 2.24 17.44 29.59
N HIS A 308 0.94 17.14 29.75
CA HIS A 308 0.47 16.06 30.63
C HIS A 308 0.58 14.71 29.88
N GLY A 309 1.65 13.96 30.16
CA GLY A 309 1.63 12.48 30.27
C GLY A 309 1.30 11.55 29.08
N GLU A 310 0.82 12.01 27.91
CA GLU A 310 0.41 11.10 26.83
C GLU A 310 1.26 11.28 25.55
N PHE A 311 2.23 10.39 25.32
CA PHE A 311 3.04 10.36 24.10
C PHE A 311 2.16 10.10 22.86
N GLY A 312 1.97 11.11 22.01
CA GLY A 312 1.51 10.91 20.63
C GLY A 312 2.54 10.15 19.76
N PRO A 313 2.17 9.73 18.54
CA PRO A 313 3.10 9.04 17.64
C PRO A 313 4.24 9.97 17.21
N TRP A 314 5.49 9.51 17.33
CA TRP A 314 6.69 10.26 16.96
C TRP A 314 6.80 10.50 15.45
N GLY A 315 7.15 11.71 15.04
CA GLY A 315 7.49 12.06 13.66
C GLY A 315 8.90 11.61 13.27
N ILE A 316 9.21 11.58 11.97
CA ILE A 316 10.54 11.19 11.47
C ILE A 316 11.64 12.15 11.97
N ASP A 317 11.31 13.43 12.11
CA ASP A 317 12.15 14.46 12.71
C ASP A 317 12.50 14.14 14.17
N ASP A 318 11.55 13.66 14.98
CA ASP A 318 11.82 13.20 16.35
C ASP A 318 12.79 12.01 16.37
N TYR A 319 12.64 11.05 15.45
CA TYR A 319 13.55 9.91 15.31
C TYR A 319 14.96 10.33 14.87
N LEU A 320 15.07 11.23 13.91
CA LEU A 320 16.37 11.75 13.45
C LEU A 320 17.06 12.56 14.55
N CYS A 321 16.30 13.33 15.34
CA CYS A 321 16.81 14.00 16.52
C CYS A 321 17.29 13.00 17.58
N CYS A 322 16.53 11.93 17.83
CA CYS A 322 16.95 10.85 18.72
C CYS A 322 18.21 10.14 18.21
N TYR A 323 18.33 9.91 16.90
CA TYR A 323 19.51 9.26 16.31
C TYR A 323 20.79 10.07 16.52
N VAL A 324 20.72 11.40 16.44
CA VAL A 324 21.89 12.25 16.65
C VAL A 324 22.22 12.50 18.13
N THR A 325 21.29 12.14 19.03
CA THR A 325 21.44 12.22 20.48
C THR A 325 22.35 11.12 21.01
N ASP A 326 23.12 11.41 22.04
CA ASP A 326 24.16 10.56 22.61
C ASP A 326 23.76 9.07 22.86
N SER A 327 24.61 8.13 22.43
CA SER A 327 24.35 6.67 22.50
C SER A 327 24.57 6.08 23.90
N GLY A 328 25.21 6.82 24.81
CA GLY A 328 25.47 6.37 26.19
C GLY A 328 24.24 6.22 27.10
N CYS A 329 23.03 6.64 26.66
CA CYS A 329 21.81 6.54 27.48
C CYS A 329 20.98 5.27 27.28
N TRP A 330 21.35 4.37 26.36
CA TRP A 330 20.49 3.27 25.90
C TRP A 330 21.05 1.86 26.05
N HIS A 331 21.92 1.62 27.03
CA HIS A 331 22.33 0.25 27.35
C HIS A 331 21.55 -0.34 28.53
N THR A 332 21.00 -1.53 28.30
CA THR A 332 20.28 -2.45 29.20
C THR A 332 18.80 -2.13 29.42
N LEU A 333 17.91 -2.93 28.82
CA LEU A 333 16.65 -3.48 29.37
C LEU A 333 16.05 -4.44 28.33
N GLN A 334 16.42 -5.72 28.43
CA GLN A 334 15.60 -6.86 28.01
C GLN A 334 14.56 -7.04 29.13
N PHE A 335 13.26 -6.92 28.87
CA PHE A 335 12.22 -7.47 29.77
C PHE A 335 10.95 -7.83 29.01
N ASP A 336 10.60 -9.11 29.12
CA ASP A 336 9.24 -9.65 29.01
C ASP A 336 8.46 -9.38 30.31
N LYS A 337 7.21 -8.94 30.16
CA LYS A 337 6.01 -9.29 30.94
C LYS A 337 4.84 -8.47 30.36
N ALA A 338 3.95 -9.12 29.61
CA ALA A 338 2.72 -9.74 30.11
C ALA A 338 1.67 -8.70 30.54
N LEU A 339 0.65 -8.49 29.70
CA LEU A 339 -0.78 -8.54 30.05
C LEU A 339 -1.66 -7.98 28.91
N ASN A 340 -2.63 -8.78 28.50
CA ASN A 340 -3.96 -8.38 28.08
C ASN A 340 -4.91 -9.46 28.67
N PRO A 341 -6.20 -9.25 28.98
CA PRO A 341 -7.07 -8.07 28.79
C PRO A 341 -8.02 -7.74 29.99
N GLN A 342 -8.85 -6.69 29.83
CA GLN A 342 -10.15 -6.38 30.50
C GLN A 342 -10.24 -5.21 31.53
N THR A 343 -11.06 -4.22 31.11
CA THR A 343 -12.10 -3.43 31.83
C THR A 343 -11.80 -2.42 32.97
N ASN A 344 -12.38 -1.21 32.75
CA ASN A 344 -12.99 -0.24 33.68
C ASN A 344 -12.19 0.93 34.30
N ILE A 345 -12.75 2.13 34.09
CA ILE A 345 -12.53 3.47 34.68
C ILE A 345 -13.54 3.64 35.87
N PRO A 346 -13.52 4.64 36.80
CA PRO A 346 -12.50 5.60 37.30
C PRO A 346 -12.34 5.60 38.85
N SER A 347 -11.33 6.28 39.40
CA SER A 347 -11.47 7.36 40.41
C SER A 347 -10.12 7.88 40.92
N SER A 348 -10.07 9.19 41.20
CA SER A 348 -8.98 9.89 41.90
C SER A 348 -9.48 10.31 43.30
N PRO A 349 -8.63 10.68 44.29
CA PRO A 349 -7.95 11.99 44.30
C PRO A 349 -6.50 12.06 44.86
N ARG A 350 -5.87 13.21 44.54
CA ARG A 350 -4.55 13.85 44.86
C ARG A 350 -4.16 13.98 46.37
N PRO A 351 -3.04 14.65 46.78
CA PRO A 351 -1.69 14.88 46.18
C PRO A 351 -0.49 14.73 47.17
N SER A 352 0.73 14.58 46.65
CA SER A 352 1.96 15.10 47.33
C SER A 352 3.05 15.42 46.29
N LEU A 353 3.57 16.65 46.33
CA LEU A 353 4.57 17.28 45.44
C LEU A 353 5.88 17.54 46.25
N PRO A 354 7.05 17.80 45.64
CA PRO A 354 7.99 16.76 45.17
C PRO A 354 9.41 16.88 45.78
N LEU A 355 10.20 15.82 45.65
CA LEU A 355 11.67 15.90 45.62
C LEU A 355 12.14 16.21 44.17
N PRO A 356 13.26 16.93 43.98
CA PRO A 356 13.66 17.49 42.68
C PRO A 356 14.07 16.40 41.67
N PRO A 357 13.80 16.56 40.36
CA PRO A 357 14.14 15.53 39.38
C PRO A 357 15.63 15.60 39.03
N THR A 358 16.33 14.51 39.37
CA THR A 358 17.54 14.05 38.69
C THR A 358 17.29 13.96 37.18
N ARG A 359 18.22 14.52 36.38
CA ARG A 359 18.39 14.39 34.91
C ARG A 359 17.20 13.76 34.17
N ALA A 360 16.39 14.59 33.51
CA ALA A 360 15.40 14.09 32.55
C ALA A 360 16.09 13.20 31.52
N ARG A 361 15.71 11.91 31.47
CA ARG A 361 16.15 11.00 30.41
C ARG A 361 15.50 11.47 29.09
N PRO A 362 16.23 11.44 27.97
CA PRO A 362 15.62 11.72 26.67
C PRO A 362 14.44 10.76 26.43
N PRO A 363 13.43 11.15 25.63
CA PRO A 363 12.28 10.31 25.36
C PRO A 363 12.75 9.04 24.58
N ARG A 364 12.15 7.88 24.86
CA ARG A 364 12.47 6.60 24.16
C ARG A 364 11.58 6.45 22.94
N PRO A 365 12.12 6.06 21.76
CA PRO A 365 11.26 5.60 20.69
C PRO A 365 10.47 4.35 21.15
N PRO A 366 9.20 4.20 20.72
CA PRO A 366 8.36 3.06 21.12
C PRO A 366 8.98 1.71 20.74
N ALA A 367 8.75 0.69 21.57
CA ALA A 367 9.24 -0.67 21.35
C ALA A 367 8.75 -1.21 19.99
N GLY A 368 9.69 -1.63 19.13
CA GLY A 368 9.40 -2.13 17.77
C GLY A 368 9.95 -1.29 16.61
N PHE A 369 10.61 -0.16 16.90
CA PHE A 369 11.19 0.75 15.90
C PHE A 369 12.72 0.85 16.01
N GLU A 370 13.43 -0.26 15.88
CA GLU A 370 14.88 -0.22 15.68
C GLU A 370 15.17 0.05 14.19
N VAL A 371 15.26 1.34 13.84
CA VAL A 371 15.64 1.80 12.50
C VAL A 371 17.13 2.15 12.48
N LEU A 372 17.89 1.47 11.63
CA LEU A 372 19.27 1.83 11.32
C LEU A 372 19.25 2.72 10.07
N LEU A 373 19.81 3.92 10.17
CA LEU A 373 19.89 4.87 9.05
C LEU A 373 21.07 4.49 8.14
N PHE A 374 21.04 4.80 6.84
CA PHE A 374 22.15 4.61 5.87
C PHE A 374 22.13 5.66 4.75
N GLU A 375 23.31 5.98 4.21
CA GLU A 375 23.48 6.81 3.00
C GLU A 375 23.87 5.93 1.79
N ASP A 376 23.54 6.40 0.58
CA ASP A 376 23.64 5.75 -0.74
C ASP A 376 24.86 4.82 -1.03
N LEU A 377 24.58 3.71 -1.75
CA LEU A 377 25.51 2.68 -2.24
C LEU A 377 25.85 2.82 -3.74
N ARG A 378 25.55 3.96 -4.37
CA ARG A 378 25.69 4.14 -5.83
C ARG A 378 27.10 4.11 -6.40
N THR A 379 28.15 4.12 -5.60
CA THR A 379 29.50 3.82 -6.10
C THR A 379 29.81 2.34 -5.93
N ARG A 380 29.57 1.57 -7.00
CA ARG A 380 30.18 0.24 -7.19
C ARG A 380 31.70 0.34 -7.06
N LYS A 381 32.23 0.06 -5.86
CA LYS A 381 33.56 -0.50 -5.57
C LYS A 381 33.68 -0.68 -4.05
N MET A 382 33.30 -1.84 -3.55
CA MET A 382 34.02 -2.43 -2.41
C MET A 382 35.06 -3.37 -3.02
N VAL A 383 36.33 -3.07 -2.76
CA VAL A 383 37.43 -3.99 -3.04
C VAL A 383 37.17 -5.22 -2.16
N LEU A 384 36.84 -6.34 -2.82
CA LEU A 384 36.94 -7.67 -2.26
C LEU A 384 38.38 -7.82 -1.74
N TRP A 385 38.58 -7.70 -0.43
CA TRP A 385 39.81 -8.14 0.20
C TRP A 385 39.72 -9.65 0.43
N ALA A 386 40.77 -10.33 -0.05
CA ALA A 386 40.98 -11.77 -0.19
C ALA A 386 40.31 -12.42 -1.41
N GLU A 387 41.04 -12.43 -2.54
CA GLU A 387 40.99 -13.58 -3.44
C GLU A 387 41.32 -14.86 -2.64
N PRO A 388 40.61 -15.97 -2.85
CA PRO A 388 41.05 -17.26 -2.30
C PRO A 388 42.41 -17.62 -2.90
N ILE A 389 43.34 -18.00 -2.02
CA ILE A 389 44.64 -18.56 -2.38
C ILE A 389 44.43 -19.65 -3.45
N PRO A 390 45.12 -19.61 -4.61
CA PRO A 390 45.01 -20.66 -5.61
C PRO A 390 45.44 -22.00 -4.98
N PRO A 391 44.71 -23.10 -5.24
CA PRO A 391 45.06 -24.39 -4.67
C PRO A 391 46.47 -24.79 -5.09
N ILE A 392 47.26 -25.15 -4.08
CA ILE A 392 48.57 -25.77 -4.24
C ILE A 392 48.40 -27.04 -5.08
N VAL A 393 49.00 -27.03 -6.27
CA VAL A 393 49.16 -28.21 -7.12
C VAL A 393 50.12 -29.17 -6.42
N VAL A 394 49.63 -30.36 -6.06
CA VAL A 394 50.48 -31.52 -5.75
C VAL A 394 50.28 -32.55 -6.86
N PRO A 395 51.36 -33.08 -7.49
CA PRO A 395 51.28 -33.80 -8.75
C PRO A 395 50.97 -35.29 -8.57
N GLY A 396 50.18 -35.82 -9.52
CA GLY A 396 50.32 -37.18 -10.02
C GLY A 396 49.29 -38.20 -9.54
N SER A 397 48.44 -38.68 -10.44
CA SER A 397 48.62 -40.01 -11.04
C SER A 397 47.61 -40.25 -12.16
N LYS A 398 48.16 -40.73 -13.28
CA LYS A 398 47.49 -41.17 -14.49
C LYS A 398 46.63 -42.40 -14.19
N ILE A 399 45.39 -42.45 -14.71
CA ILE A 399 44.84 -43.65 -15.36
C ILE A 399 44.02 -43.19 -16.57
N ALA A 400 44.32 -43.82 -17.69
CA ALA A 400 43.83 -43.51 -19.03
C ALA A 400 42.57 -44.31 -19.39
N GLU A 401 41.81 -43.72 -20.32
CA GLU A 401 41.06 -44.34 -21.42
C GLU A 401 39.94 -45.36 -21.12
N LEU A 402 38.75 -45.08 -21.67
CA LEU A 402 38.32 -45.69 -22.93
C LEU A 402 37.05 -45.00 -23.46
N THR A 403 37.20 -44.38 -24.62
CA THR A 403 36.14 -43.97 -25.54
C THR A 403 35.59 -45.19 -26.27
N ASN A 404 34.28 -45.23 -26.52
CA ASN A 404 33.74 -45.99 -27.64
C ASN A 404 32.60 -45.22 -28.31
N ASP A 405 32.89 -44.78 -29.53
CA ASP A 405 31.94 -44.39 -30.55
C ASP A 405 31.25 -45.64 -31.12
N SER A 406 29.95 -45.54 -31.43
CA SER A 406 29.41 -46.15 -32.64
C SER A 406 28.09 -45.49 -33.05
N LYS A 407 28.13 -44.78 -34.17
CA LYS A 407 26.97 -44.49 -35.02
C LYS A 407 26.50 -45.78 -35.70
N HIS A 408 25.18 -45.95 -35.84
CA HIS A 408 24.63 -46.64 -37.00
C HIS A 408 23.30 -46.01 -37.42
N ASP A 409 23.24 -45.75 -38.73
CA ASP A 409 22.19 -45.13 -39.50
C ASP A 409 21.25 -46.20 -40.14
N THR A 410 20.10 -45.71 -40.61
CA THR A 410 19.21 -46.21 -41.70
C THR A 410 18.01 -47.15 -41.41
N SER A 411 16.83 -46.55 -41.68
CA SER A 411 15.79 -46.90 -42.68
C SER A 411 14.61 -47.85 -42.37
N ASN A 412 13.41 -47.25 -42.38
CA ASN A 412 12.18 -47.58 -43.12
C ASN A 412 11.92 -49.04 -43.57
N LEU A 413 10.73 -49.59 -43.26
CA LEU A 413 9.57 -49.62 -44.19
C LEU A 413 8.28 -50.14 -43.53
N ASP A 414 7.18 -49.51 -43.95
CA ASP A 414 5.74 -49.79 -43.88
C ASP A 414 5.20 -51.19 -43.49
N GLN A 415 4.06 -51.16 -42.80
CA GLN A 415 2.86 -51.87 -43.27
C GLN A 415 1.55 -51.09 -42.98
N LYS A 416 0.87 -50.73 -44.09
CA LYS A 416 -0.55 -50.34 -44.23
C LYS A 416 -1.47 -51.40 -43.59
N THR A 417 -2.70 -51.10 -43.16
CA THR A 417 -3.87 -51.00 -44.08
C THR A 417 -5.16 -50.48 -43.39
N ARG A 418 -5.74 -49.43 -44.01
CA ARG A 418 -7.16 -48.97 -44.17
C ARG A 418 -8.14 -48.95 -42.98
N MET A 419 -8.75 -47.80 -42.63
CA MET A 419 -9.84 -47.03 -43.29
C MET A 419 -11.16 -47.79 -43.54
N ARG A 420 -12.24 -47.31 -42.89
CA ARG A 420 -13.54 -46.85 -43.43
C ARG A 420 -14.46 -46.50 -42.23
N THR A 421 -15.45 -45.61 -42.19
CA THR A 421 -15.98 -44.50 -43.00
C THR A 421 -17.28 -44.05 -42.27
N ILE A 422 -17.45 -42.73 -42.02
CA ILE A 422 -18.66 -41.86 -42.10
C ILE A 422 -19.99 -42.40 -41.45
N GLU A 423 -20.75 -41.67 -40.62
CA GLU A 423 -21.66 -40.58 -41.04
C GLU A 423 -22.35 -39.84 -39.88
N ARG A 424 -22.78 -38.60 -40.17
CA ARG A 424 -23.65 -37.71 -39.37
C ARG A 424 -25.14 -38.08 -39.54
N HIS A 425 -26.01 -37.72 -38.58
CA HIS A 425 -27.32 -37.04 -38.75
C HIS A 425 -28.03 -36.97 -37.35
N ARG A 426 -28.46 -35.80 -36.83
CA ARG A 426 -29.85 -35.23 -36.82
C ARG A 426 -30.95 -36.32 -36.67
N SER A 427 -31.93 -36.29 -35.76
CA SER A 427 -32.85 -35.21 -35.41
C SER A 427 -33.60 -35.42 -34.06
N CYS A 428 -34.42 -34.41 -33.74
CA CYS A 428 -35.41 -34.23 -32.68
C CYS A 428 -36.64 -35.17 -32.75
N GLU A 429 -37.32 -35.41 -31.61
CA GLU A 429 -38.78 -35.29 -31.32
C GLU A 429 -39.18 -36.15 -30.09
N VAL A 430 -39.62 -35.53 -28.98
CA VAL A 430 -41.02 -35.31 -28.53
C VAL A 430 -41.83 -36.60 -28.25
N SER A 431 -42.24 -36.77 -26.99
CA SER A 431 -43.56 -37.32 -26.64
C SER A 431 -44.01 -36.81 -25.26
N GLN A 432 -45.27 -36.36 -25.25
CA GLN A 432 -46.04 -35.72 -24.18
C GLN A 432 -46.93 -36.74 -23.43
N LEU A 433 -47.22 -36.39 -22.16
CA LEU A 433 -48.52 -36.44 -21.43
C LEU A 433 -49.29 -37.75 -21.17
N ILE A 434 -49.78 -37.87 -19.92
CA ILE A 434 -51.18 -38.08 -19.43
C ILE A 434 -51.09 -38.28 -17.88
N LEU A 435 -51.55 -37.37 -16.98
CA LEU A 435 -52.91 -37.15 -16.39
C LEU A 435 -53.54 -38.44 -15.81
N SER A 436 -54.29 -38.54 -14.69
CA SER A 436 -54.65 -37.77 -13.48
C SER A 436 -55.64 -38.67 -12.70
N GLU A 437 -55.70 -38.53 -11.35
CA GLU A 437 -56.82 -38.83 -10.41
C GLU A 437 -57.33 -40.28 -10.17
N VAL A 438 -57.47 -40.66 -8.87
CA VAL A 438 -58.73 -41.07 -8.18
C VAL A 438 -58.49 -41.20 -6.65
N GLU A 439 -59.52 -40.86 -5.89
CA GLU A 439 -59.64 -40.57 -4.44
C GLU A 439 -59.76 -41.78 -3.46
N HIS A 440 -59.49 -41.46 -2.17
CA HIS A 440 -60.09 -41.90 -0.88
C HIS A 440 -60.50 -43.37 -0.60
N ASP A 441 -59.96 -43.97 0.48
CA ASP A 441 -60.58 -44.03 1.84
C ASP A 441 -59.77 -44.93 2.82
N GLY A 442 -59.81 -44.65 4.14
CA GLY A 442 -59.45 -45.59 5.22
C GLY A 442 -58.29 -45.23 6.17
N THR A 443 -58.60 -44.61 7.31
CA THR A 443 -57.76 -44.45 8.53
C THR A 443 -57.95 -45.63 9.53
N PRO A 444 -57.27 -45.71 10.71
CA PRO A 444 -55.98 -45.16 11.15
C PRO A 444 -55.06 -46.23 11.81
N ARG A 445 -53.74 -45.96 11.94
CA ARG A 445 -52.98 -46.39 13.13
C ARG A 445 -51.77 -45.49 13.40
N SER A 446 -51.74 -45.04 14.65
CA SER A 446 -50.82 -44.14 15.34
C SER A 446 -49.36 -44.59 15.36
N SER A 447 -48.42 -43.65 15.12
CA SER A 447 -47.36 -43.29 16.07
C SER A 447 -46.49 -42.13 15.54
N CYS A 448 -46.30 -41.11 16.38
CA CYS A 448 -45.68 -39.82 16.13
C CYS A 448 -44.19 -39.83 15.76
N SER A 449 -43.76 -38.86 14.94
CA SER A 449 -42.48 -38.12 15.02
C SER A 449 -42.57 -36.83 14.17
N PRO A 450 -42.50 -35.61 14.74
CA PRO A 450 -42.40 -34.36 13.97
C PRO A 450 -40.97 -33.78 14.05
N SER A 451 -40.44 -33.19 12.96
CA SER A 451 -39.58 -31.98 12.97
C SER A 451 -38.80 -31.69 11.66
N VAL A 452 -39.39 -31.82 10.46
CA VAL A 452 -38.70 -31.38 9.22
C VAL A 452 -39.44 -30.25 8.49
N GLU A 453 -40.76 -30.13 8.63
CA GLU A 453 -41.53 -29.05 7.99
C GLU A 453 -41.42 -27.69 8.70
N SER A 454 -41.29 -27.64 10.02
CA SER A 454 -41.27 -26.36 10.77
C SER A 454 -40.02 -25.52 10.51
N THR A 455 -38.90 -26.14 10.13
CA THR A 455 -37.62 -25.45 9.86
C THR A 455 -37.65 -24.75 8.50
N ILE A 456 -38.31 -25.31 7.49
CA ILE A 456 -38.43 -24.71 6.17
C ILE A 456 -39.36 -23.48 6.22
N GLU A 457 -40.47 -23.57 6.94
CA GLU A 457 -41.39 -22.44 7.13
C GLU A 457 -40.76 -21.31 7.96
N THR A 458 -40.01 -21.61 9.02
CA THR A 458 -39.31 -20.57 9.80
C THR A 458 -38.18 -19.90 9.01
N HIS A 459 -37.44 -20.64 8.16
CA HIS A 459 -36.43 -20.05 7.28
C HIS A 459 -37.04 -19.23 6.12
N ALA A 460 -38.22 -19.60 5.62
CA ALA A 460 -38.96 -18.79 4.64
C ALA A 460 -39.49 -17.50 5.28
N LEU A 461 -40.14 -17.61 6.45
CA LEU A 461 -40.66 -16.48 7.22
C LEU A 461 -39.54 -15.49 7.62
N HIS A 462 -38.39 -16.00 8.10
CA HIS A 462 -37.24 -15.16 8.43
C HIS A 462 -36.63 -14.46 7.19
N ARG A 463 -36.59 -15.12 6.03
CA ARG A 463 -36.12 -14.50 4.78
C ARG A 463 -37.05 -13.38 4.30
N HIS A 464 -38.36 -13.56 4.42
CA HIS A 464 -39.34 -12.50 4.16
C HIS A 464 -39.12 -11.30 5.10
N THR A 465 -38.82 -11.53 6.38
CA THR A 465 -38.59 -10.42 7.34
C THR A 465 -37.38 -9.53 7.02
N ILE A 466 -36.29 -10.09 6.46
CA ILE A 466 -35.10 -9.30 6.09
C ILE A 466 -35.37 -8.48 4.83
N ALA A 467 -36.03 -9.06 3.82
CA ALA A 467 -36.41 -8.36 2.60
C ALA A 467 -37.39 -7.22 2.88
N ASP A 468 -38.36 -7.43 3.77
CA ASP A 468 -39.32 -6.40 4.18
C ASP A 468 -38.62 -5.27 4.95
N ALA A 469 -37.75 -5.60 5.90
CA ALA A 469 -36.96 -4.61 6.63
C ALA A 469 -36.03 -3.81 5.71
N ALA A 470 -35.41 -4.46 4.73
CA ALA A 470 -34.59 -3.80 3.72
C ALA A 470 -35.45 -2.88 2.84
N TRP A 471 -36.64 -3.31 2.43
CA TRP A 471 -37.54 -2.48 1.61
C TRP A 471 -38.01 -1.22 2.36
N GLU A 472 -38.35 -1.35 3.64
CA GLU A 472 -38.70 -0.21 4.48
C GLU A 472 -37.52 0.74 4.71
N ALA A 473 -36.31 0.22 4.92
CA ALA A 473 -35.10 1.05 5.01
C ALA A 473 -34.84 1.82 3.69
N LEU A 474 -35.05 1.18 2.53
CA LEU A 474 -34.91 1.83 1.24
C LEU A 474 -35.95 2.96 1.06
N LYS A 475 -37.22 2.74 1.41
CA LYS A 475 -38.25 3.80 1.34
C LYS A 475 -37.93 5.00 2.21
N GLN A 476 -37.40 4.77 3.41
CA GLN A 476 -37.01 5.85 4.33
C GLN A 476 -35.86 6.71 3.78
N SER A 477 -35.08 6.19 2.83
CA SER A 477 -33.94 6.90 2.24
C SER A 477 -34.33 7.85 1.11
N ILE A 478 -35.59 7.88 0.68
CA ILE A 478 -36.04 8.68 -0.47
C ILE A 478 -35.88 10.18 -0.19
N VAL A 479 -35.26 10.87 -1.15
CA VAL A 479 -35.14 12.34 -1.16
C VAL A 479 -36.22 12.92 -2.05
N TYR A 480 -36.94 13.91 -1.51
CA TYR A 480 -37.98 14.63 -2.21
C TYR A 480 -37.53 16.05 -2.58
N PHE A 481 -37.85 16.48 -3.79
CA PHE A 481 -37.68 17.84 -4.25
C PHE A 481 -38.99 18.32 -4.88
N ARG A 482 -39.56 19.40 -4.32
CA ARG A 482 -40.85 19.96 -4.69
C ARG A 482 -41.97 18.92 -4.63
N GLY A 483 -41.91 18.06 -3.61
CA GLY A 483 -42.85 16.96 -3.40
C GLY A 483 -42.69 15.75 -4.34
N GLN A 484 -41.69 15.75 -5.24
CA GLN A 484 -41.41 14.63 -6.14
C GLN A 484 -40.20 13.82 -5.64
N PRO A 485 -40.22 12.48 -5.68
CA PRO A 485 -39.07 11.67 -5.32
C PRO A 485 -38.00 11.82 -6.42
N ILE A 486 -36.76 12.13 -6.04
CA ILE A 486 -35.67 12.41 -6.99
C ILE A 486 -34.40 11.60 -6.76
N GLY A 487 -34.37 10.69 -5.79
CA GLY A 487 -33.21 9.90 -5.46
C GLY A 487 -33.29 9.30 -4.07
N THR A 488 -32.20 8.67 -3.61
CA THR A 488 -32.04 8.17 -2.25
C THR A 488 -30.75 8.68 -1.63
N VAL A 489 -30.76 9.04 -0.34
CA VAL A 489 -29.53 9.43 0.39
C VAL A 489 -28.53 8.26 0.44
N ALA A 490 -27.24 8.55 0.65
CA ALA A 490 -26.22 7.51 0.73
C ALA A 490 -26.37 6.61 1.96
N ALA A 491 -26.68 7.20 3.13
CA ALA A 491 -26.91 6.47 4.37
C ALA A 491 -27.87 7.20 5.31
N ILE A 492 -28.55 6.43 6.17
CA ILE A 492 -29.34 6.96 7.29
C ILE A 492 -28.70 6.50 8.60
N ASP A 493 -27.56 7.10 8.96
CA ASP A 493 -26.86 6.81 10.21
C ASP A 493 -26.97 7.98 11.18
N ARG A 494 -27.81 7.84 12.21
CA ARG A 494 -28.01 8.88 13.24
C ARG A 494 -26.86 8.93 14.27
N SER A 495 -25.93 7.98 14.23
CA SER A 495 -24.85 7.87 15.22
C SER A 495 -23.57 8.62 14.81
N GLN A 496 -23.47 9.06 13.56
CA GLN A 496 -22.29 9.72 13.00
C GLN A 496 -22.67 11.04 12.32
N ALA A 497 -21.68 11.94 12.16
CA ALA A 497 -21.88 13.16 11.39
C ALA A 497 -22.15 12.81 9.91
N GLU A 498 -23.14 13.49 9.31
CA GLU A 498 -23.63 13.20 7.96
C GLU A 498 -22.52 13.34 6.89
N LEU A 499 -21.62 14.32 7.03
CA LEU A 499 -20.63 14.71 6.02
C LEU A 499 -21.29 14.93 4.65
N ASN A 500 -21.03 14.05 3.68
CA ASN A 500 -21.64 14.03 2.35
C ASN A 500 -22.62 12.87 2.17
N TYR A 501 -22.89 12.06 3.20
CA TYR A 501 -23.76 10.89 3.08
C TYR A 501 -25.25 11.23 3.24
N ASP A 502 -25.57 12.50 3.52
CA ASP A 502 -26.89 13.14 3.35
C ASP A 502 -27.24 13.40 1.88
N GLN A 503 -26.30 13.19 0.95
CA GLN A 503 -26.47 13.48 -0.47
C GLN A 503 -26.93 12.26 -1.26
N VAL A 504 -27.53 12.52 -2.43
CA VAL A 504 -27.83 11.52 -3.45
C VAL A 504 -26.61 11.38 -4.36
N PHE A 505 -25.90 10.26 -4.26
CA PHE A 505 -24.79 9.93 -5.18
C PHE A 505 -25.30 9.24 -6.42
N MET A 506 -24.66 9.54 -7.56
CA MET A 506 -25.04 8.94 -8.84
C MET A 506 -24.88 7.42 -8.83
N ARG A 507 -23.77 6.91 -8.28
CA ARG A 507 -23.46 5.47 -8.22
C ARG A 507 -24.31 4.73 -7.18
N ASP A 508 -24.50 5.31 -5.99
CA ASP A 508 -25.30 4.71 -4.91
C ASP A 508 -26.77 4.58 -5.29
N PHE A 509 -27.28 5.50 -6.11
CA PHE A 509 -28.66 5.44 -6.58
C PHE A 509 -28.91 4.36 -7.63
N VAL A 510 -27.89 3.82 -8.32
CA VAL A 510 -28.07 2.78 -9.35
C VAL A 510 -28.79 1.54 -8.80
N PRO A 511 -28.34 0.86 -7.73
CA PRO A 511 -29.07 -0.28 -7.18
C PRO A 511 -30.46 0.11 -6.64
N SER A 512 -30.62 1.29 -6.02
CA SER A 512 -31.94 1.78 -5.59
C SER A 512 -32.89 1.91 -6.77
N ALA A 513 -32.44 2.51 -7.85
CA ALA A 513 -33.21 2.71 -9.06
C ALA A 513 -33.59 1.39 -9.71
N LEU A 514 -32.68 0.41 -9.77
CA LEU A 514 -32.99 -0.95 -10.23
C LEU A 514 -34.05 -1.62 -9.35
N ALA A 515 -33.97 -1.48 -8.02
CA ALA A 515 -34.96 -2.03 -7.09
C ALA A 515 -36.34 -1.40 -7.30
N PHE A 516 -36.43 -0.07 -7.44
CA PHE A 516 -37.68 0.63 -7.74
C PHE A 516 -38.23 0.27 -9.12
N LEU A 517 -37.38 0.14 -10.15
CA LEU A 517 -37.81 -0.35 -11.46
C LEU A 517 -38.41 -1.75 -11.31
N MET A 518 -37.68 -2.72 -10.76
CA MET A 518 -38.13 -4.10 -10.59
C MET A 518 -39.43 -4.22 -9.75
N LYS A 519 -39.67 -3.29 -8.81
CA LYS A 519 -40.92 -3.20 -8.05
C LYS A 519 -42.10 -2.61 -8.85
N GLY A 520 -41.83 -1.90 -9.95
CA GLY A 520 -42.85 -1.22 -10.74
C GLY A 520 -43.05 0.26 -10.37
N GLU A 521 -42.07 0.89 -9.72
CA GLU A 521 -42.11 2.30 -9.27
C GLU A 521 -41.11 3.19 -10.05
N PRO A 522 -41.26 3.37 -11.38
CA PRO A 522 -40.24 4.02 -12.22
C PRO A 522 -40.13 5.55 -12.04
N LEU A 523 -41.07 6.19 -11.33
CA LEU A 523 -41.18 7.64 -11.25
C LEU A 523 -39.94 8.30 -10.63
N ILE A 524 -39.41 7.73 -9.53
CA ILE A 524 -38.20 8.23 -8.88
C ILE A 524 -37.00 8.21 -9.82
N VAL A 525 -36.89 7.17 -10.67
CA VAL A 525 -35.80 7.02 -11.63
C VAL A 525 -35.93 8.03 -12.77
N LYS A 526 -37.14 8.22 -13.29
CA LYS A 526 -37.44 9.26 -14.30
C LYS A 526 -37.03 10.65 -13.78
N ASN A 527 -37.46 11.00 -12.58
CA ASN A 527 -37.18 12.30 -11.99
C ASN A 527 -35.69 12.51 -11.73
N PHE A 528 -35.00 11.49 -11.20
CA PHE A 528 -33.55 11.51 -11.04
C PHE A 528 -32.83 11.78 -12.36
N LEU A 529 -33.17 11.07 -13.43
CA LEU A 529 -32.55 11.24 -14.76
C LEU A 529 -32.75 12.66 -15.31
N ILE A 530 -33.96 13.22 -15.15
CA ILE A 530 -34.30 14.58 -15.59
C ILE A 530 -33.52 15.64 -14.78
N GLU A 531 -33.56 15.56 -13.45
CA GLU A 531 -32.91 16.59 -12.61
C GLU A 531 -31.39 16.54 -12.75
N THR A 532 -30.79 15.35 -12.85
CA THR A 532 -29.35 15.22 -13.05
C THR A 532 -28.90 15.70 -14.43
N ALA A 533 -29.69 15.51 -15.50
CA ALA A 533 -29.46 16.15 -16.79
C ALA A 533 -29.56 17.68 -16.71
N ARG A 534 -30.48 18.22 -15.89
CA ARG A 534 -30.59 19.65 -15.62
C ARG A 534 -29.38 20.19 -14.87
N LEU A 535 -28.87 19.45 -13.88
CA LEU A 535 -27.63 19.79 -13.17
C LEU A 535 -26.43 19.83 -14.12
N GLN A 536 -26.35 18.88 -15.06
CA GLN A 536 -25.31 18.85 -16.08
C GLN A 536 -25.28 20.13 -16.95
N SER A 537 -26.42 20.75 -17.23
CA SER A 537 -26.46 21.96 -18.06
C SER A 537 -25.95 23.23 -17.37
N ARG A 538 -25.70 23.19 -16.06
CA ARG A 538 -25.21 24.35 -15.31
C ARG A 538 -23.74 24.63 -15.65
N GLU A 539 -23.34 25.89 -15.46
CA GLU A 539 -21.93 26.24 -15.47
C GLU A 539 -21.25 25.70 -14.22
N LYS A 540 -20.09 25.06 -14.40
CA LYS A 540 -19.36 24.37 -13.35
C LYS A 540 -17.94 24.91 -13.35
N MET A 541 -17.51 25.39 -12.19
CA MET A 541 -16.22 26.04 -12.01
C MET A 541 -15.51 25.39 -10.83
N VAL A 542 -14.25 25.02 -11.02
CA VAL A 542 -13.32 24.69 -9.94
C VAL A 542 -12.27 25.79 -9.90
N ASP A 543 -12.33 26.63 -8.87
CA ASP A 543 -11.56 27.87 -8.77
C ASP A 543 -11.75 28.76 -10.03
N LEU A 544 -10.75 28.78 -10.93
CA LEU A 544 -10.74 29.55 -12.18
C LEU A 544 -10.88 28.67 -13.43
N PHE A 545 -11.12 27.37 -13.27
CA PHE A 545 -11.22 26.41 -14.38
C PHE A 545 -12.67 25.97 -14.62
N LYS A 546 -13.14 26.16 -15.85
CA LYS A 546 -14.47 25.72 -16.28
C LYS A 546 -14.43 24.24 -16.66
N LEU A 547 -15.23 23.43 -15.98
CA LEU A 547 -15.33 22.00 -16.28
C LEU A 547 -16.03 21.77 -17.63
N GLY A 548 -15.76 20.60 -18.23
CA GLY A 548 -16.39 20.17 -19.47
C GLY A 548 -17.92 20.13 -19.34
N GLN A 549 -18.61 20.53 -20.41
CA GLN A 549 -20.08 20.61 -20.42
C GLN A 549 -20.73 19.26 -20.10
N GLY A 550 -20.12 18.15 -20.54
CA GLY A 550 -20.61 16.78 -20.32
C GLY A 550 -20.44 16.22 -18.91
N VAL A 551 -19.71 16.89 -18.01
CA VAL A 551 -19.42 16.36 -16.67
C VAL A 551 -20.72 16.18 -15.86
N MET A 552 -20.97 14.97 -15.36
CA MET A 552 -22.06 14.70 -14.42
C MET A 552 -21.57 14.90 -12.97
N PRO A 553 -22.43 15.32 -12.04
CA PRO A 553 -22.02 15.48 -10.64
C PRO A 553 -21.69 14.12 -10.00
N ALA A 554 -20.89 14.12 -8.95
CA ALA A 554 -20.70 12.96 -8.08
C ALA A 554 -21.98 12.72 -7.25
N SER A 555 -22.49 13.81 -6.68
CA SER A 555 -23.67 13.82 -5.81
C SER A 555 -24.42 15.15 -5.87
N PHE A 556 -25.63 15.17 -5.31
CA PHE A 556 -26.38 16.40 -5.09
C PHE A 556 -27.27 16.31 -3.84
N LYS A 557 -27.70 17.46 -3.32
CA LYS A 557 -28.68 17.54 -2.24
C LYS A 557 -29.68 18.67 -2.39
N VAL A 558 -30.81 18.52 -1.71
CA VAL A 558 -31.86 19.54 -1.61
C VAL A 558 -31.46 20.57 -0.56
N HIS A 559 -31.46 21.84 -0.94
CA HIS A 559 -31.20 22.96 -0.07
C HIS A 559 -32.45 23.82 0.10
N HIS A 560 -32.74 24.17 1.35
CA HIS A 560 -33.89 24.99 1.75
C HIS A 560 -33.39 26.40 2.05
N SER A 561 -33.66 27.37 1.15
CA SER A 561 -33.00 28.68 1.19
C SER A 561 -33.59 29.70 2.17
N HIS A 562 -34.61 29.36 2.97
CA HIS A 562 -35.06 30.17 4.11
C HIS A 562 -36.05 29.38 5.01
N PRO A 563 -36.08 29.59 6.34
CA PRO A 563 -37.04 28.92 7.23
C PRO A 563 -38.52 29.29 6.96
N THR A 564 -38.76 30.45 6.35
CA THR A 564 -40.09 31.06 6.18
C THR A 564 -40.61 31.06 4.75
N LYS A 565 -39.78 30.74 3.74
CA LYS A 565 -40.18 30.58 2.34
C LYS A 565 -39.78 29.19 1.86
N LYS A 566 -40.76 28.38 1.45
CA LYS A 566 -40.58 27.03 0.86
C LYS A 566 -39.94 27.08 -0.54
N THR A 567 -38.80 27.74 -0.69
CA THR A 567 -38.01 27.71 -1.92
C THR A 567 -36.92 26.66 -1.80
N GLU A 568 -37.09 25.55 -2.52
CA GLU A 568 -36.11 24.48 -2.61
C GLU A 568 -35.22 24.66 -3.85
N SER A 569 -33.92 24.43 -3.69
CA SER A 569 -32.93 24.36 -4.76
C SER A 569 -32.09 23.09 -4.65
N LEU A 570 -31.45 22.69 -5.76
CA LEU A 570 -30.50 21.56 -5.79
C LEU A 570 -29.07 22.09 -5.82
N LEU A 571 -28.26 21.65 -4.87
CA LEU A 571 -26.81 21.85 -4.82
C LEU A 571 -26.14 20.57 -5.28
N ALA A 572 -25.28 20.66 -6.30
CA ALA A 572 -24.56 19.52 -6.85
C ALA A 572 -23.07 19.67 -6.58
N ASP A 573 -22.38 18.55 -6.39
CA ASP A 573 -20.93 18.46 -6.26
C ASP A 573 -20.38 17.79 -7.53
N PHE A 574 -19.55 18.50 -8.29
CA PHE A 574 -18.86 17.99 -9.47
C PHE A 574 -17.39 17.60 -9.19
N GLY A 575 -16.98 17.62 -7.93
CA GLY A 575 -15.62 17.38 -7.47
C GLY A 575 -14.96 18.60 -6.82
N GLU A 576 -15.60 19.78 -6.87
CA GLU A 576 -15.09 21.02 -6.29
C GLU A 576 -15.00 20.99 -4.76
N ILE A 577 -15.92 20.27 -4.10
CA ILE A 577 -15.95 20.09 -2.65
C ILE A 577 -15.62 18.65 -2.22
N ALA A 578 -15.41 17.74 -3.17
CA ALA A 578 -15.00 16.38 -2.91
C ALA A 578 -13.62 16.31 -2.23
N ILE A 579 -13.46 15.36 -1.29
CA ILE A 579 -12.18 15.11 -0.62
C ILE A 579 -11.15 14.70 -1.69
N GLY A 580 -10.05 15.46 -1.77
CA GLY A 580 -9.00 15.22 -2.78
C GLY A 580 -9.34 15.71 -4.19
N ARG A 581 -10.46 16.45 -4.36
CA ARG A 581 -10.94 16.98 -5.65
C ARG A 581 -11.03 15.92 -6.76
N VAL A 582 -11.48 14.73 -6.37
CA VAL A 582 -11.63 13.60 -7.30
C VAL A 582 -12.71 13.86 -8.34
N ALA A 583 -12.44 13.45 -9.58
CA ALA A 583 -13.38 13.61 -10.69
C ALA A 583 -14.29 12.38 -10.80
N PRO A 584 -15.63 12.53 -10.80
CA PRO A 584 -16.58 11.42 -10.86
C PRO A 584 -16.78 10.94 -12.31
N VAL A 585 -15.77 10.27 -12.88
CA VAL A 585 -15.81 9.80 -14.28
C VAL A 585 -16.93 8.78 -14.49
N ASP A 586 -17.17 7.93 -13.50
CA ASP A 586 -18.20 6.89 -13.51
C ASP A 586 -19.64 7.43 -13.52
N SER A 587 -19.90 8.61 -12.96
CA SER A 587 -21.25 9.19 -12.86
C SER A 587 -21.98 9.31 -14.20
N GLY A 588 -21.28 9.78 -15.25
CA GLY A 588 -21.87 9.86 -16.58
C GLY A 588 -22.15 8.49 -17.18
N LEU A 589 -21.29 7.50 -16.87
CA LEU A 589 -21.38 6.16 -17.43
C LEU A 589 -22.59 5.44 -16.85
N TRP A 590 -22.74 5.55 -15.53
CA TRP A 590 -23.91 5.07 -14.82
C TRP A 590 -25.20 5.77 -15.24
N TRP A 591 -25.17 7.06 -15.54
CA TRP A 591 -26.35 7.78 -16.01
C TRP A 591 -26.86 7.25 -17.37
N ILE A 592 -25.96 7.00 -18.33
CA ILE A 592 -26.34 6.41 -19.63
C ILE A 592 -26.87 4.98 -19.44
N PHE A 593 -26.22 4.19 -18.60
CA PHE A 593 -26.71 2.85 -18.25
C PHE A 593 -28.10 2.90 -17.62
N LEU A 594 -28.33 3.80 -16.67
CA LEU A 594 -29.60 3.89 -15.95
C LEU A 594 -30.74 4.38 -16.85
N LEU A 595 -30.45 5.29 -17.79
CA LEU A 595 -31.41 5.68 -18.82
C LEU A 595 -31.81 4.47 -19.68
N ARG A 596 -30.85 3.60 -20.06
CA ARG A 596 -31.14 2.36 -20.79
C ARG A 596 -31.92 1.36 -19.95
N ALA A 597 -31.60 1.22 -18.67
CA ALA A 597 -32.34 0.36 -17.75
C ALA A 597 -33.79 0.82 -17.61
N TYR A 598 -34.01 2.13 -17.46
CA TYR A 598 -35.33 2.75 -17.40
C TYR A 598 -36.14 2.45 -18.67
N THR A 599 -35.60 2.71 -19.87
CA THR A 599 -36.35 2.50 -21.12
C THR A 599 -36.65 1.02 -21.37
N LYS A 600 -35.70 0.13 -21.10
CA LYS A 600 -35.90 -1.32 -21.25
C LYS A 600 -36.94 -1.86 -20.28
N TRP A 601 -36.97 -1.34 -19.07
CA TRP A 601 -37.92 -1.79 -18.05
C TRP A 601 -39.34 -1.26 -18.30
N THR A 602 -39.47 0.05 -18.50
CA THR A 602 -40.77 0.72 -18.72
C THR A 602 -41.34 0.50 -20.12
N ARG A 603 -40.49 0.08 -21.07
CA ARG A 603 -40.79 0.04 -22.52
C ARG A 603 -41.17 1.41 -23.09
N ASP A 604 -40.79 2.49 -22.41
CA ASP A 604 -41.03 3.87 -22.79
C ASP A 604 -39.73 4.55 -23.22
N ASN A 605 -39.60 4.83 -24.51
CA ASN A 605 -38.45 5.54 -25.08
C ASN A 605 -38.59 7.07 -25.00
N SER A 606 -39.76 7.62 -24.67
CA SER A 606 -40.03 9.06 -24.73
C SER A 606 -39.05 9.89 -23.91
N LEU A 607 -38.63 9.37 -22.75
CA LEU A 607 -37.63 10.01 -21.90
C LEU A 607 -36.26 10.09 -22.59
N ALA A 608 -35.75 8.96 -23.09
CA ALA A 608 -34.46 8.91 -23.77
C ALA A 608 -34.46 9.75 -25.06
N GLU A 609 -35.59 9.76 -25.77
CA GLU A 609 -35.82 10.53 -26.99
C GLU A 609 -36.01 12.03 -26.75
N SER A 610 -36.18 12.47 -25.49
CA SER A 610 -36.35 13.88 -25.17
C SER A 610 -35.10 14.69 -25.54
N PRO A 611 -35.24 15.94 -26.00
CA PRO A 611 -34.10 16.78 -26.38
C PRO A 611 -33.07 16.94 -25.24
N HIS A 612 -33.54 17.00 -23.99
CA HIS A 612 -32.69 17.13 -22.81
C HIS A 612 -31.82 15.88 -22.60
N CYS A 613 -32.40 14.67 -22.69
CA CYS A 613 -31.64 13.43 -22.51
C CYS A 613 -30.71 13.15 -23.70
N GLN A 614 -31.15 13.40 -24.94
CA GLN A 614 -30.29 13.29 -26.12
C GLN A 614 -29.09 14.25 -26.03
N ARG A 615 -29.32 15.50 -25.60
CA ARG A 615 -28.24 16.47 -25.38
C ARG A 615 -27.29 16.00 -24.28
N ALA A 616 -27.81 15.53 -23.15
CA ALA A 616 -26.99 15.05 -22.04
C ALA A 616 -26.11 13.87 -22.45
N MET A 617 -26.68 12.84 -23.10
CA MET A 617 -25.93 11.71 -23.65
C MET A 617 -24.82 12.16 -24.62
N ARG A 618 -25.16 13.02 -25.59
CA ARG A 618 -24.19 13.50 -26.58
C ARG A 618 -23.05 14.31 -25.93
N LEU A 619 -23.33 15.13 -24.92
CA LEU A 619 -22.30 15.89 -24.20
C LEU A 619 -21.37 14.98 -23.39
N ILE A 620 -21.93 13.97 -22.72
CA ILE A 620 -21.17 12.94 -21.99
C ILE A 620 -20.21 12.23 -22.95
N LEU A 621 -20.75 11.70 -24.05
CA LEU A 621 -19.98 10.93 -25.04
C LEU A 621 -18.91 11.78 -25.74
N LYS A 622 -19.21 13.05 -26.07
CA LYS A 622 -18.23 13.98 -26.65
C LYS A 622 -17.04 14.22 -25.74
N LEU A 623 -17.24 14.24 -24.41
CA LEU A 623 -16.16 14.42 -23.45
C LEU A 623 -15.17 13.24 -23.45
N TRP A 624 -15.64 12.01 -23.70
CA TRP A 624 -14.79 10.81 -23.63
C TRP A 624 -14.30 10.31 -24.98
N LEU A 625 -14.98 10.70 -26.06
CA LEU A 625 -14.55 10.43 -27.44
C LEU A 625 -13.65 11.53 -27.99
N SER A 626 -13.37 12.58 -27.22
CA SER A 626 -12.48 13.67 -27.62
C SER A 626 -11.11 13.14 -28.01
N GLU A 627 -10.57 13.69 -29.09
CA GLU A 627 -9.20 13.40 -29.54
C GLU A 627 -8.18 14.02 -28.56
N GLY A 628 -7.03 13.36 -28.44
CA GLY A 628 -5.95 13.77 -27.54
C GLY A 628 -4.65 13.04 -27.87
N PHE A 629 -3.64 13.17 -27.01
CA PHE A 629 -2.35 12.51 -27.17
C PHE A 629 -2.35 11.01 -26.83
N ASP A 630 -3.48 10.49 -26.37
CA ASP A 630 -3.58 9.10 -25.96
C ASP A 630 -3.42 8.17 -27.17
N THR A 631 -2.57 7.15 -27.01
CA THR A 631 -2.33 6.11 -28.02
C THR A 631 -3.14 4.85 -27.76
N SER A 632 -3.90 4.83 -26.65
CA SER A 632 -4.83 3.76 -26.28
C SER A 632 -6.27 4.11 -26.66
N PRO A 633 -7.11 3.13 -27.06
CA PRO A 633 -8.55 3.36 -27.18
C PRO A 633 -9.25 3.47 -25.81
N ALA A 634 -8.58 3.07 -24.72
CA ALA A 634 -9.07 3.16 -23.35
C ALA A 634 -9.14 4.61 -22.86
N LEU A 635 -9.98 4.86 -21.85
CA LEU A 635 -10.17 6.18 -21.26
C LEU A 635 -9.12 6.43 -20.16
N LEU A 636 -8.23 7.40 -20.38
CA LEU A 636 -7.25 7.84 -19.39
C LEU A 636 -7.94 8.49 -18.18
N CYS A 637 -7.57 8.03 -16.98
CA CYS A 637 -8.17 8.46 -15.73
C CYS A 637 -7.12 8.85 -14.69
N ALA A 638 -7.46 9.86 -13.88
CA ALA A 638 -6.77 10.12 -12.62
C ALA A 638 -7.09 9.02 -11.58
N ASP A 639 -6.33 8.98 -10.48
CA ASP A 639 -6.66 8.11 -9.35
C ASP A 639 -7.96 8.57 -8.67
N GLY A 640 -8.67 7.66 -8.00
CA GLY A 640 -9.90 8.00 -7.29
C GLY A 640 -11.11 8.33 -8.20
N CYS A 641 -11.14 7.85 -9.44
CA CYS A 641 -12.11 8.28 -10.46
C CYS A 641 -13.38 7.41 -10.61
N SER A 642 -13.47 6.32 -9.85
CA SER A 642 -14.54 5.32 -9.94
C SER A 642 -15.28 5.16 -8.60
N MET A 643 -15.97 4.02 -8.36
CA MET A 643 -16.45 3.66 -7.02
C MET A 643 -15.37 3.84 -5.96
N ILE A 644 -14.12 3.52 -6.33
CA ILE A 644 -12.93 3.81 -5.54
C ILE A 644 -12.62 5.30 -5.70
N ASP A 645 -13.12 6.12 -4.77
CA ASP A 645 -13.00 7.59 -4.78
C ASP A 645 -11.79 8.15 -4.02
N ARG A 646 -10.77 7.30 -3.81
CA ARG A 646 -9.53 7.64 -3.10
C ARG A 646 -8.33 7.08 -3.85
N ARG A 647 -7.14 7.60 -3.54
CA ARG A 647 -5.89 7.16 -4.16
C ARG A 647 -5.62 5.68 -3.85
N MET A 648 -5.71 4.83 -4.87
CA MET A 648 -5.60 3.37 -4.76
C MET A 648 -4.74 2.75 -5.87
N GLY A 649 -4.03 3.60 -6.62
CA GLY A 649 -3.26 3.18 -7.77
C GLY A 649 -4.15 2.81 -8.95
N ILE A 650 -5.37 3.34 -9.05
CA ILE A 650 -6.26 3.05 -10.17
C ILE A 650 -6.12 4.07 -11.32
N TYR A 651 -5.15 4.99 -11.23
CA TYR A 651 -4.81 5.92 -12.32
C TYR A 651 -4.37 5.17 -13.58
N GLY A 652 -4.43 5.84 -14.74
CA GLY A 652 -4.17 5.22 -16.04
C GLY A 652 -5.48 4.70 -16.63
N TYR A 653 -5.59 3.39 -16.80
CA TYR A 653 -6.70 2.76 -17.51
C TYR A 653 -7.37 1.67 -16.65
N PRO A 654 -8.10 2.03 -15.58
CA PRO A 654 -8.67 1.04 -14.68
C PRO A 654 -9.81 0.26 -15.34
N ILE A 655 -9.82 -1.07 -15.20
CA ILE A 655 -10.81 -1.97 -15.83
C ILE A 655 -12.25 -1.61 -15.50
N GLU A 656 -12.52 -1.11 -14.29
CA GLU A 656 -13.84 -0.62 -13.90
C GLU A 656 -14.35 0.48 -14.83
N ILE A 657 -13.55 1.51 -15.09
CA ILE A 657 -13.93 2.58 -16.03
C ILE A 657 -14.00 2.05 -17.45
N GLN A 658 -13.07 1.17 -17.86
CA GLN A 658 -13.07 0.68 -19.25
C GLN A 658 -14.30 -0.20 -19.55
N ALA A 659 -14.70 -1.06 -18.62
CA ALA A 659 -15.88 -1.89 -18.74
C ALA A 659 -17.17 -1.05 -18.70
N LEU A 660 -17.25 -0.05 -17.80
CA LEU A 660 -18.37 0.90 -17.76
C LEU A 660 -18.44 1.75 -19.03
N PHE A 661 -17.30 2.17 -19.57
CA PHE A 661 -17.21 2.93 -20.82
C PHE A 661 -17.71 2.11 -21.99
N PHE A 662 -17.26 0.87 -22.11
CA PHE A 662 -17.77 -0.06 -23.11
C PHE A 662 -19.30 -0.26 -22.99
N MET A 663 -19.80 -0.48 -21.76
CA MET A 663 -21.22 -0.63 -21.51
C MET A 663 -22.01 0.62 -21.90
N ALA A 664 -21.55 1.80 -21.51
CA ALA A 664 -22.20 3.07 -21.81
C ALA A 664 -22.23 3.36 -23.32
N LEU A 665 -21.16 3.05 -24.06
CA LEU A 665 -21.13 3.18 -25.52
C LEU A 665 -22.18 2.27 -26.18
N ARG A 666 -22.29 1.00 -25.76
CA ARG A 666 -23.34 0.09 -26.27
C ARG A 666 -24.75 0.55 -25.90
N CYS A 667 -24.95 1.02 -24.67
CA CYS A 667 -26.22 1.61 -24.24
C CYS A 667 -26.59 2.82 -25.11
N ALA A 668 -25.64 3.73 -25.35
CA ALA A 668 -25.85 4.91 -26.18
C ALA A 668 -26.26 4.56 -27.61
N LEU A 669 -25.65 3.55 -28.23
CA LEU A 669 -26.05 3.08 -29.57
C LEU A 669 -27.53 2.66 -29.61
N SER A 670 -28.08 2.13 -28.52
CA SER A 670 -29.49 1.74 -28.44
C SER A 670 -30.46 2.89 -28.12
N LEU A 671 -29.94 4.05 -27.69
CA LEU A 671 -30.74 5.18 -27.20
C LEU A 671 -30.69 6.42 -28.09
N LEU A 672 -29.68 6.57 -28.94
CA LEU A 672 -29.53 7.72 -29.84
C LEU A 672 -30.53 7.64 -31.01
N LYS A 673 -31.20 8.76 -31.32
CA LYS A 673 -32.22 8.82 -32.39
C LYS A 673 -31.65 8.79 -33.81
N ASP A 674 -30.47 9.38 -34.04
CA ASP A 674 -29.96 9.63 -35.39
C ASP A 674 -28.89 8.60 -35.78
N SER A 675 -29.26 7.57 -36.54
CA SER A 675 -28.37 6.49 -37.00
C SER A 675 -27.42 6.90 -38.14
N ASN A 676 -27.57 8.11 -38.70
CA ASN A 676 -26.80 8.61 -39.85
C ASN A 676 -25.65 9.57 -39.46
N ASP A 677 -25.35 9.72 -38.17
CA ASP A 677 -24.30 10.61 -37.70
C ASP A 677 -22.91 9.95 -37.75
N ASP A 678 -21.91 10.70 -38.23
CA ASP A 678 -20.48 10.41 -38.00
C ASP A 678 -20.18 10.06 -36.53
N PHE A 679 -20.98 10.59 -35.61
CA PHE A 679 -20.92 10.30 -34.17
C PHE A 679 -21.22 8.83 -33.83
N VAL A 680 -22.24 8.21 -34.45
CA VAL A 680 -22.56 6.78 -34.26
C VAL A 680 -21.43 5.92 -34.85
N CYS A 681 -20.86 6.34 -35.98
CA CYS A 681 -19.68 5.70 -36.57
C CYS A 681 -18.47 5.78 -35.62
N GLN A 682 -18.21 6.93 -35.00
CA GLN A 682 -17.15 7.11 -34.00
C GLN A 682 -17.36 6.20 -32.78
N ILE A 683 -18.56 6.14 -32.23
CA ILE A 683 -18.92 5.24 -31.11
C ILE A 683 -18.64 3.79 -31.51
N THR A 684 -19.11 3.36 -32.68
CA THR A 684 -18.92 1.98 -33.17
C THR A 684 -17.45 1.64 -33.39
N LYS A 685 -16.65 2.56 -33.96
CA LYS A 685 -15.21 2.39 -34.12
C LYS A 685 -14.52 2.27 -32.75
N ARG A 686 -14.90 3.10 -31.78
CA ARG A 686 -14.35 3.05 -30.42
C ARG A 686 -14.68 1.74 -29.71
N ILE A 687 -15.93 1.26 -29.80
CA ILE A 687 -16.34 -0.05 -29.24
C ILE A 687 -15.46 -1.17 -29.78
N LYS A 688 -15.24 -1.23 -31.10
CA LYS A 688 -14.40 -2.26 -31.73
C LYS A 688 -12.94 -2.19 -31.25
N ALA A 689 -12.36 -0.99 -31.23
CA ALA A 689 -10.99 -0.80 -30.78
C ALA A 689 -10.81 -1.13 -29.29
N LEU A 690 -11.76 -0.71 -28.45
CA LEU A 690 -11.74 -0.97 -27.01
C LEU A 690 -11.92 -2.45 -26.70
N SER A 691 -12.88 -3.13 -27.36
CA SER A 691 -13.06 -4.59 -27.22
C SER A 691 -11.77 -5.34 -27.57
N TYR A 692 -11.20 -5.09 -28.75
CA TYR A 692 -9.93 -5.72 -29.15
C TYR A 692 -8.82 -5.48 -28.13
N HIS A 693 -8.68 -4.24 -27.64
CA HIS A 693 -7.67 -3.87 -26.67
C HIS A 693 -7.84 -4.60 -25.33
N LEU A 694 -9.06 -4.63 -24.78
CA LEU A 694 -9.33 -5.30 -23.50
C LEU A 694 -9.15 -6.82 -23.61
N HIS A 695 -9.63 -7.48 -24.67
CA HIS A 695 -9.38 -8.91 -24.85
C HIS A 695 -7.90 -9.27 -25.02
N SER A 696 -7.16 -8.47 -25.79
CA SER A 696 -5.77 -8.80 -26.14
C SER A 696 -4.80 -8.58 -24.97
N TYR A 697 -5.09 -7.58 -24.13
CA TYR A 697 -4.11 -7.05 -23.18
C TYR A 697 -4.56 -7.08 -21.72
N TYR A 698 -5.87 -7.06 -21.43
CA TYR A 698 -6.37 -7.12 -20.05
C TYR A 698 -6.74 -8.55 -19.64
N TRP A 699 -7.06 -9.43 -20.57
CA TRP A 699 -7.39 -10.81 -20.23
C TRP A 699 -6.16 -11.54 -19.65
N LEU A 700 -6.36 -12.21 -18.52
CA LEU A 700 -5.36 -13.04 -17.86
C LEU A 700 -6.00 -14.34 -17.39
N ASP A 701 -5.45 -15.44 -17.90
CA ASP A 701 -5.66 -16.80 -17.42
C ASP A 701 -4.29 -17.46 -17.19
N PHE A 702 -4.26 -18.72 -16.79
CA PHE A 702 -3.01 -19.44 -16.53
C PHE A 702 -2.05 -19.46 -17.74
N GLN A 703 -2.58 -19.70 -18.94
CA GLN A 703 -1.75 -19.73 -20.15
C GLN A 703 -1.16 -18.36 -20.44
N ARG A 704 -1.99 -17.31 -20.37
CA ARG A 704 -1.55 -15.94 -20.62
C ARG A 704 -0.55 -15.45 -19.58
N LEU A 705 -0.73 -15.82 -18.31
CA LEU A 705 0.24 -15.53 -17.25
C LEU A 705 1.59 -16.19 -17.55
N ASN A 706 1.59 -17.44 -18.00
CA ASN A 706 2.80 -18.16 -18.39
C ASN A 706 3.50 -17.49 -19.60
N ASP A 707 2.73 -16.98 -20.57
CA ASP A 707 3.28 -16.21 -21.69
C ASP A 707 3.95 -14.90 -21.22
N ILE A 708 3.26 -14.12 -20.37
CA ILE A 708 3.75 -12.84 -19.84
C ILE A 708 4.99 -13.05 -18.97
N TYR A 709 5.02 -14.12 -18.16
CA TYR A 709 6.18 -14.51 -17.36
C TYR A 709 7.45 -14.76 -18.20
N ARG A 710 7.28 -15.08 -19.50
CA ARG A 710 8.36 -15.40 -20.44
C ARG A 710 8.63 -14.26 -21.44
N TYR A 711 8.04 -13.09 -21.24
CA TYR A 711 8.26 -11.96 -22.12
C TYR A 711 9.73 -11.56 -22.19
N LYS A 712 10.15 -11.16 -23.38
CA LYS A 712 11.40 -10.41 -23.55
C LYS A 712 11.09 -8.93 -23.33
N THR A 713 12.08 -8.20 -22.83
CA THR A 713 12.01 -6.75 -22.61
C THR A 713 12.71 -5.99 -23.73
N GLU A 714 12.48 -4.69 -23.79
CA GLU A 714 13.09 -3.77 -24.76
C GLU A 714 12.76 -4.13 -26.23
N GLU A 715 11.56 -4.67 -26.46
CA GLU A 715 11.08 -4.97 -27.81
C GLU A 715 10.65 -3.69 -28.54
N TYR A 716 11.38 -3.33 -29.60
CA TYR A 716 11.06 -2.19 -30.46
C TYR A 716 10.67 -2.64 -31.87
N SER A 717 9.40 -3.00 -32.07
CA SER A 717 8.85 -3.34 -33.38
C SER A 717 7.31 -3.34 -33.39
N GLN A 718 6.71 -3.28 -34.58
CA GLN A 718 5.25 -3.47 -34.73
C GLN A 718 4.80 -4.91 -34.45
N THR A 719 5.73 -5.87 -34.48
CA THR A 719 5.50 -7.29 -34.24
C THR A 719 5.90 -7.71 -32.81
N ALA A 720 6.16 -6.76 -31.93
CA ALA A 720 6.47 -7.00 -30.52
C ALA A 720 5.33 -7.77 -29.83
N LEU A 721 5.70 -8.78 -29.05
CA LEU A 721 4.78 -9.54 -28.20
C LEU A 721 4.54 -8.76 -26.90
N ASN A 722 5.60 -8.23 -26.30
CA ASN A 722 5.55 -7.42 -25.09
C ASN A 722 5.29 -5.94 -25.42
N LYS A 723 4.11 -5.64 -25.95
CA LYS A 723 3.76 -4.30 -26.48
C LYS A 723 3.85 -3.15 -25.47
N PHE A 724 3.77 -3.44 -24.17
CA PHE A 724 3.82 -2.44 -23.11
C PHE A 724 5.16 -2.43 -22.37
N ASN A 725 6.15 -3.21 -22.81
CA ASN A 725 7.44 -3.40 -22.14
C ASN A 725 7.29 -3.74 -20.65
N VAL A 726 6.41 -4.69 -20.34
CA VAL A 726 6.22 -5.20 -18.97
C VAL A 726 7.44 -6.01 -18.58
N ILE A 727 8.00 -5.74 -17.41
CA ILE A 727 9.16 -6.44 -16.88
C ILE A 727 8.66 -7.71 -16.17
N PRO A 728 8.99 -8.93 -16.62
CA PRO A 728 8.50 -10.17 -16.01
C PRO A 728 8.85 -10.29 -14.52
N GLU A 729 10.02 -9.79 -14.11
CA GLU A 729 10.47 -9.77 -12.72
C GLU A 729 9.64 -8.84 -11.82
N SER A 730 8.77 -7.99 -12.40
CA SER A 730 7.84 -7.12 -11.66
C SER A 730 6.48 -7.77 -11.40
N ILE A 731 6.23 -8.98 -11.93
CA ILE A 731 4.99 -9.72 -11.68
C ILE A 731 4.92 -10.10 -10.19
N PRO A 732 3.85 -9.74 -9.46
CA PRO A 732 3.76 -10.03 -8.03
C PRO A 732 3.63 -11.52 -7.72
N ASP A 733 4.40 -12.04 -6.76
CA ASP A 733 4.42 -13.49 -6.42
C ASP A 733 3.03 -14.10 -6.15
N TRP A 734 2.13 -13.33 -5.52
CA TRP A 734 0.80 -13.82 -5.15
C TRP A 734 -0.04 -14.28 -6.35
N ILE A 735 0.22 -13.76 -7.57
CA ILE A 735 -0.58 -14.10 -8.75
C ILE A 735 -0.38 -15.54 -9.19
N PHE A 736 0.82 -16.10 -8.99
CA PHE A 736 1.13 -17.47 -9.40
C PHE A 736 0.39 -18.49 -8.54
N ASP A 737 0.21 -18.20 -7.25
CA ASP A 737 -0.60 -19.02 -6.34
C ASP A 737 -2.10 -18.76 -6.52
N PHE A 738 -2.47 -17.50 -6.78
CA PHE A 738 -3.86 -17.12 -6.94
C PHE A 738 -4.47 -17.62 -8.25
N MET A 739 -3.73 -17.68 -9.36
CA MET A 739 -4.26 -18.08 -10.66
C MET A 739 -4.58 -19.58 -10.69
N PRO A 740 -5.86 -19.99 -10.82
CA PRO A 740 -6.22 -21.40 -10.95
C PRO A 740 -5.86 -21.98 -12.32
N SER A 741 -5.87 -23.31 -12.44
CA SER A 741 -5.74 -23.98 -13.74
C SER A 741 -6.97 -23.80 -14.64
N ARG A 742 -8.15 -23.60 -14.04
CA ARG A 742 -9.39 -23.23 -14.74
C ARG A 742 -9.91 -21.92 -14.18
N GLY A 743 -10.02 -20.94 -15.06
CA GLY A 743 -10.49 -19.61 -14.72
C GLY A 743 -9.57 -18.52 -15.25
N GLY A 744 -10.04 -17.28 -15.14
CA GLY A 744 -9.33 -16.11 -15.65
C GLY A 744 -10.15 -14.85 -15.40
N TYR A 745 -9.53 -13.70 -15.60
CA TYR A 745 -10.17 -12.41 -15.39
C TYR A 745 -9.50 -11.29 -16.18
N PHE A 746 -10.18 -10.16 -16.28
CA PHE A 746 -9.57 -8.92 -16.75
C PHE A 746 -8.81 -8.23 -15.62
N ILE A 747 -7.50 -8.04 -15.80
CA ILE A 747 -6.62 -7.39 -14.82
C ILE A 747 -7.00 -5.93 -14.58
N GLY A 748 -6.55 -5.39 -13.46
CA GLY A 748 -6.96 -4.07 -12.98
C GLY A 748 -6.58 -2.90 -13.88
N ASN A 749 -5.42 -2.95 -14.53
CA ASN A 749 -4.89 -1.84 -15.32
C ASN A 749 -3.79 -2.29 -16.29
N VAL A 750 -3.71 -1.65 -17.46
CA VAL A 750 -2.60 -1.81 -18.41
C VAL A 750 -2.19 -0.45 -18.94
N SER A 751 -0.94 -0.06 -18.73
CA SER A 751 -0.36 1.20 -19.23
C SER A 751 1.11 1.00 -19.62
N PRO A 752 1.78 2.00 -20.23
CA PRO A 752 3.20 1.87 -20.58
C PRO A 752 4.05 1.44 -19.36
N ALA A 753 4.80 0.35 -19.53
CA ALA A 753 5.64 -0.31 -18.52
C ALA A 753 4.93 -0.72 -17.22
N ARG A 754 3.59 -0.92 -17.24
CA ARG A 754 2.81 -1.26 -16.05
C ARG A 754 1.63 -2.16 -16.35
N MET A 755 1.53 -3.25 -15.59
CA MET A 755 0.32 -4.07 -15.47
C MET A 755 -0.05 -4.19 -13.99
N ASP A 756 -1.28 -3.81 -13.65
CA ASP A 756 -1.84 -4.02 -12.32
C ASP A 756 -2.62 -5.33 -12.32
N PHE A 757 -2.01 -6.38 -11.79
CA PHE A 757 -2.58 -7.72 -11.76
C PHE A 757 -3.75 -7.87 -10.79
N ARG A 758 -4.06 -6.88 -9.93
CA ARG A 758 -5.17 -7.02 -8.97
C ARG A 758 -6.49 -7.31 -9.69
N TRP A 759 -7.26 -8.22 -9.12
CA TRP A 759 -8.62 -8.50 -9.57
C TRP A 759 -9.56 -7.41 -9.02
N PHE A 760 -10.42 -6.85 -9.88
CA PHE A 760 -11.44 -5.87 -9.49
C PHE A 760 -12.83 -6.40 -9.84
N CYS A 761 -13.70 -6.50 -8.84
CA CYS A 761 -15.01 -7.12 -8.95
C CYS A 761 -15.89 -6.45 -10.00
N LEU A 762 -16.11 -5.14 -9.84
CA LEU A 762 -17.07 -4.41 -10.63
C LEU A 762 -16.69 -4.41 -12.12
N GLY A 763 -15.41 -4.18 -12.43
CA GLY A 763 -14.92 -4.22 -13.82
C GLY A 763 -15.15 -5.58 -14.50
N ASN A 764 -14.85 -6.68 -13.81
CA ASN A 764 -15.05 -8.02 -14.36
C ASN A 764 -16.54 -8.35 -14.55
N PHE A 765 -17.40 -7.99 -13.62
CA PHE A 765 -18.82 -8.29 -13.72
C PHE A 765 -19.53 -7.39 -14.73
N ILE A 766 -19.17 -6.11 -14.83
CA ILE A 766 -19.66 -5.24 -15.90
C ILE A 766 -19.17 -5.74 -17.26
N ALA A 767 -17.96 -6.30 -17.38
CA ALA A 767 -17.52 -6.91 -18.63
C ALA A 767 -18.44 -8.05 -19.08
N ILE A 768 -18.93 -8.90 -18.15
CA ILE A 768 -19.93 -9.94 -18.46
C ILE A 768 -21.29 -9.33 -18.80
N LEU A 769 -21.80 -8.40 -17.97
CA LEU A 769 -23.13 -7.82 -18.17
C LEU A 769 -23.24 -7.00 -19.45
N SER A 770 -22.15 -6.36 -19.87
CA SER A 770 -22.06 -5.60 -21.11
C SER A 770 -21.73 -6.44 -22.35
N SER A 771 -21.56 -7.76 -22.20
CA SER A 771 -21.07 -8.68 -23.23
C SER A 771 -19.76 -8.20 -23.86
N LEU A 772 -18.90 -7.55 -23.07
CA LEU A 772 -17.51 -7.37 -23.40
C LEU A 772 -16.79 -8.71 -23.28
N ALA A 773 -16.97 -9.44 -22.19
CA ALA A 773 -16.39 -10.77 -22.03
C ALA A 773 -17.00 -11.75 -23.05
N THR A 774 -16.16 -12.57 -23.70
CA THR A 774 -16.67 -13.69 -24.51
C THR A 774 -17.37 -14.72 -23.62
N GLY A 775 -18.18 -15.62 -24.20
CA GLY A 775 -18.82 -16.69 -23.42
C GLY A 775 -17.82 -17.52 -22.59
N GLU A 776 -16.67 -17.86 -23.18
CA GLU A 776 -15.59 -18.58 -22.49
C GLU A 776 -14.96 -17.76 -21.37
N GLN A 777 -14.69 -16.47 -21.60
CA GLN A 777 -14.14 -15.58 -20.58
C GLN A 777 -15.13 -15.34 -19.43
N ALA A 778 -16.41 -15.22 -19.74
CA ALA A 778 -17.45 -15.03 -18.74
C ALA A 778 -17.58 -16.25 -17.81
N GLU A 779 -17.56 -17.47 -18.36
CA GLU A 779 -17.50 -18.70 -17.56
C GLU A 779 -16.21 -18.78 -16.75
N ALA A 780 -15.06 -18.46 -17.34
CA ALA A 780 -13.77 -18.48 -16.66
C ALA A 780 -13.70 -17.49 -15.47
N ILE A 781 -14.39 -16.35 -15.55
CA ILE A 781 -14.49 -15.42 -14.41
C ILE A 781 -15.30 -16.04 -13.26
N LEU A 782 -16.39 -16.75 -13.54
CA LEU A 782 -17.15 -17.43 -12.48
C LEU A 782 -16.46 -18.68 -11.95
N ASP A 783 -15.74 -19.43 -12.80
CA ASP A 783 -14.86 -20.52 -12.37
C ASP A 783 -13.81 -19.99 -11.37
N LEU A 784 -13.18 -18.84 -11.66
CA LEU A 784 -12.26 -18.18 -10.73
C LEU A 784 -12.93 -17.83 -9.39
N VAL A 785 -14.15 -17.28 -9.41
CA VAL A 785 -14.90 -16.92 -8.20
C VAL A 785 -15.21 -18.15 -7.34
N GLU A 786 -15.55 -19.28 -7.97
CA GLU A 786 -15.76 -20.54 -7.25
C GLU A 786 -14.46 -21.13 -6.69
N GLU A 787 -13.40 -21.18 -7.51
CA GLU A 787 -12.11 -21.76 -7.11
C GLU A 787 -11.38 -20.91 -6.05
N ARG A 788 -11.59 -19.59 -6.04
CA ARG A 788 -11.03 -18.63 -5.07
C ARG A 788 -12.12 -18.02 -4.18
N TRP A 789 -13.12 -18.82 -3.82
CA TRP A 789 -14.26 -18.38 -3.01
C TRP A 789 -13.82 -17.74 -1.68
N GLN A 790 -12.81 -18.31 -1.00
CA GLN A 790 -12.39 -17.79 0.31
C GLN A 790 -11.71 -16.42 0.20
N GLU A 791 -10.96 -16.21 -0.88
CA GLU A 791 -10.25 -14.97 -1.18
C GLU A 791 -11.19 -13.87 -1.66
N LEU A 792 -12.13 -14.20 -2.56
CA LEU A 792 -12.99 -13.22 -3.25
C LEU A 792 -14.34 -12.99 -2.55
N ILE A 793 -14.85 -13.98 -1.82
CA ILE A 793 -16.12 -13.90 -1.06
C ILE A 793 -15.87 -13.97 0.45
N GLY A 794 -15.16 -14.98 0.93
CA GLY A 794 -14.96 -15.24 2.35
C GLY A 794 -16.28 -15.46 3.10
N GLU A 795 -16.52 -14.68 4.15
CA GLU A 795 -17.73 -14.71 4.99
C GLU A 795 -18.70 -13.54 4.73
N MET A 796 -18.35 -12.63 3.82
CA MET A 796 -19.21 -11.53 3.41
C MET A 796 -18.98 -11.19 1.93
N PRO A 797 -19.95 -11.48 1.04
CA PRO A 797 -19.85 -11.11 -0.36
C PRO A 797 -19.89 -9.57 -0.51
N MET A 798 -18.98 -8.97 -1.26
CA MET A 798 -17.76 -9.57 -1.82
C MET A 798 -16.62 -8.57 -1.90
N LYS A 799 -15.40 -9.04 -2.13
CA LYS A 799 -14.23 -8.16 -2.23
C LYS A 799 -14.38 -7.17 -3.37
N ILE A 800 -14.08 -5.89 -3.09
CA ILE A 800 -14.02 -4.86 -4.13
C ILE A 800 -12.85 -5.09 -5.08
N CYS A 801 -11.70 -5.47 -4.52
CA CYS A 801 -10.51 -5.90 -5.25
C CYS A 801 -9.73 -6.95 -4.45
N TYR A 802 -8.79 -7.64 -5.09
CA TYR A 802 -7.90 -8.59 -4.45
C TYR A 802 -6.51 -8.62 -5.11
N PRO A 803 -5.42 -8.75 -4.33
CA PRO A 803 -5.34 -8.69 -2.87
C PRO A 803 -5.29 -7.25 -2.33
N ALA A 804 -5.24 -7.10 -1.00
CA ALA A 804 -4.92 -5.82 -0.37
C ALA A 804 -3.44 -5.46 -0.58
N MET A 805 -3.16 -4.18 -0.83
CA MET A 805 -1.82 -3.63 -0.72
C MET A 805 -1.42 -3.56 0.75
N GLU A 806 -0.21 -4.02 1.07
CA GLU A 806 0.33 -4.03 2.43
C GLU A 806 1.68 -3.30 2.50
N ASN A 807 2.07 -2.86 3.70
CA ASN A 807 3.38 -2.27 3.98
C ASN A 807 3.75 -1.13 3.02
N GLN A 808 4.85 -1.27 2.27
CA GLN A 808 5.39 -0.22 1.38
C GLN A 808 4.50 0.07 0.19
N GLU A 809 3.87 -0.96 -0.36
CA GLU A 809 2.94 -0.79 -1.48
C GLU A 809 1.77 0.10 -1.04
N TRP A 810 1.18 -0.17 0.12
CA TRP A 810 0.16 0.70 0.71
C TRP A 810 0.68 2.13 0.92
N GLN A 811 1.88 2.31 1.49
CA GLN A 811 2.45 3.63 1.74
C GLN A 811 2.64 4.43 0.44
N ILE A 812 3.25 3.81 -0.58
CA ILE A 812 3.62 4.45 -1.85
C ILE A 812 2.37 4.72 -2.69
N VAL A 813 1.53 3.70 -2.88
CA VAL A 813 0.40 3.75 -3.80
C VAL A 813 -0.73 4.60 -3.23
N THR A 814 -1.10 4.40 -1.96
CA THR A 814 -2.21 5.15 -1.35
C THR A 814 -1.78 6.49 -0.77
N GLY A 815 -0.49 6.71 -0.54
CA GLY A 815 -0.01 7.89 0.20
C GLY A 815 -0.27 7.80 1.70
N CYS A 816 -0.15 6.60 2.27
CA CYS A 816 -0.47 6.30 3.68
C CYS A 816 -1.93 6.60 4.07
N ASP A 817 -2.89 6.34 3.18
CA ASP A 817 -4.30 6.67 3.41
C ASP A 817 -4.88 5.85 4.58
N PRO A 818 -5.28 6.48 5.70
CA PRO A 818 -5.71 5.77 6.91
C PRO A 818 -7.11 5.13 6.78
N LYS A 819 -7.90 5.46 5.75
CA LYS A 819 -9.18 4.79 5.48
C LYS A 819 -8.98 3.48 4.70
N ASN A 820 -7.94 3.43 3.86
CA ASN A 820 -7.59 2.30 3.00
C ASN A 820 -6.48 1.42 3.60
N THR A 821 -6.55 1.13 4.90
CA THR A 821 -5.61 0.20 5.55
C THR A 821 -5.76 -1.23 5.00
N ARG A 822 -4.86 -2.15 5.39
CA ARG A 822 -4.91 -3.55 4.92
C ARG A 822 -6.32 -4.15 5.06
N TRP A 823 -6.86 -4.70 3.97
CA TRP A 823 -8.15 -5.39 3.96
C TRP A 823 -9.31 -4.51 4.46
N SER A 824 -9.30 -3.22 4.14
CA SER A 824 -10.25 -2.23 4.64
C SER A 824 -10.71 -1.29 3.53
N TYR A 825 -11.98 -0.92 3.56
CA TYR A 825 -12.60 0.01 2.60
C TYR A 825 -12.28 -0.37 1.14
N HIS A 826 -11.61 0.47 0.35
CA HIS A 826 -11.26 0.14 -1.04
C HIS A 826 -10.07 -0.82 -1.15
N ASN A 827 -9.23 -0.92 -0.12
CA ASN A 827 -8.06 -1.79 -0.12
C ASN A 827 -8.42 -3.23 0.27
N ALA A 828 -9.17 -3.88 -0.62
CA ALA A 828 -9.73 -5.23 -0.48
C ALA A 828 -10.69 -5.41 0.72
N GLY A 829 -11.50 -4.40 1.02
CA GLY A 829 -12.70 -4.56 1.85
C GLY A 829 -13.78 -5.38 1.14
N SER A 830 -14.69 -5.97 1.91
CA SER A 830 -15.88 -6.66 1.40
C SER A 830 -17.07 -5.69 1.36
N TRP A 831 -17.69 -5.52 0.20
CA TRP A 831 -18.75 -4.53 -0.04
C TRP A 831 -20.08 -5.21 -0.37
N PRO A 832 -21.09 -5.14 0.53
CA PRO A 832 -22.37 -5.81 0.32
C PRO A 832 -23.10 -5.37 -0.96
N VAL A 833 -22.95 -4.11 -1.37
CA VAL A 833 -23.54 -3.60 -2.62
C VAL A 833 -23.12 -4.43 -3.85
N LEU A 834 -21.94 -5.04 -3.88
CA LEU A 834 -21.47 -5.80 -5.04
C LEU A 834 -22.21 -7.13 -5.25
N LEU A 835 -23.02 -7.57 -4.27
CA LEU A 835 -23.81 -8.79 -4.37
C LEU A 835 -24.76 -8.81 -5.58
N TRP A 836 -25.41 -7.68 -5.91
CA TRP A 836 -26.34 -7.66 -7.03
C TRP A 836 -25.65 -7.93 -8.37
N LEU A 837 -24.38 -7.51 -8.52
CA LEU A 837 -23.60 -7.80 -9.71
C LEU A 837 -23.29 -9.30 -9.79
N LEU A 838 -22.84 -9.92 -8.69
CA LEU A 838 -22.58 -11.36 -8.63
C LEU A 838 -23.83 -12.16 -9.00
N VAL A 839 -24.99 -11.78 -8.47
CA VAL A 839 -26.25 -12.43 -8.80
C VAL A 839 -26.61 -12.22 -10.27
N ALA A 840 -26.52 -10.99 -10.79
CA ALA A 840 -26.83 -10.69 -12.18
C ALA A 840 -25.97 -11.52 -13.16
N VAL A 841 -24.66 -11.62 -12.93
CA VAL A 841 -23.78 -12.44 -13.79
C VAL A 841 -24.06 -13.94 -13.63
N SER A 842 -24.33 -14.40 -12.41
CA SER A 842 -24.67 -15.81 -12.15
C SER A 842 -25.97 -16.22 -12.84
N VAL A 843 -26.99 -15.34 -12.82
CA VAL A 843 -28.26 -15.56 -13.53
C VAL A 843 -28.03 -15.50 -15.04
N LYS A 844 -27.25 -14.53 -15.55
CA LYS A 844 -26.93 -14.41 -16.99
C LYS A 844 -26.28 -15.67 -17.54
N LEU A 845 -25.37 -16.29 -16.79
CA LEU A 845 -24.65 -17.49 -17.20
C LEU A 845 -25.37 -18.81 -16.83
N GLY A 846 -26.57 -18.74 -16.25
CA GLY A 846 -27.31 -19.95 -15.87
C GLY A 846 -26.68 -20.73 -14.70
N ARG A 847 -25.93 -20.05 -13.83
CA ARG A 847 -25.26 -20.62 -12.63
C ARG A 847 -25.82 -20.05 -11.32
N PRO A 848 -27.14 -20.14 -11.06
CA PRO A 848 -27.76 -19.49 -9.91
C PRO A 848 -27.34 -20.08 -8.55
N HIS A 849 -26.68 -21.24 -8.50
CA HIS A 849 -26.18 -21.82 -7.24
C HIS A 849 -25.10 -20.95 -6.59
N ILE A 850 -24.25 -20.29 -7.37
CA ILE A 850 -23.24 -19.34 -6.88
C ILE A 850 -23.94 -18.17 -6.19
N ALA A 851 -24.95 -17.60 -6.86
CA ALA A 851 -25.77 -16.51 -6.34
C ALA A 851 -26.51 -16.89 -5.05
N ARG A 852 -27.20 -18.04 -5.02
CA ARG A 852 -27.91 -18.51 -3.83
C ARG A 852 -26.97 -18.65 -2.63
N ARG A 853 -25.80 -19.28 -2.83
CA ARG A 853 -24.78 -19.42 -1.79
C ARG A 853 -24.32 -18.07 -1.24
N ALA A 854 -24.10 -17.08 -2.10
CA ALA A 854 -23.68 -15.74 -1.67
C ALA A 854 -24.79 -15.00 -0.90
N VAL A 855 -26.05 -15.07 -1.38
CA VAL A 855 -27.20 -14.46 -0.71
C VAL A 855 -27.42 -15.08 0.68
N GLU A 856 -27.44 -16.40 0.77
CA GLU A 856 -27.58 -17.13 2.05
C GLU A 856 -26.45 -16.79 3.04
N LEU A 857 -25.23 -16.55 2.54
CA LEU A 857 -24.11 -16.13 3.36
C LEU A 857 -24.32 -14.70 3.91
N MET A 858 -24.76 -13.77 3.07
CA MET A 858 -25.03 -12.38 3.47
C MET A 858 -26.20 -12.27 4.46
N GLU A 859 -27.29 -13.01 4.24
CA GLU A 859 -28.51 -13.00 5.08
C GLU A 859 -28.24 -13.39 6.54
N LYS A 860 -27.17 -14.15 6.81
CA LYS A 860 -26.79 -14.53 8.19
C LYS A 860 -26.46 -13.33 9.08
N ARG A 861 -26.01 -12.22 8.47
CA ARG A 861 -25.36 -11.09 9.17
C ARG A 861 -25.87 -9.72 8.76
N LEU A 862 -26.23 -9.47 7.49
CA LEU A 862 -26.50 -8.13 6.98
C LEU A 862 -27.49 -7.33 7.83
N ALA A 863 -28.64 -7.92 8.17
CA ALA A 863 -29.64 -7.27 9.00
C ALA A 863 -29.22 -7.12 10.47
N LYS A 864 -28.50 -8.12 11.01
CA LYS A 864 -27.99 -8.10 12.40
C LYS A 864 -26.94 -7.01 12.62
N ASP A 865 -26.13 -6.78 11.60
CA ASP A 865 -25.06 -5.78 11.59
C ASP A 865 -25.61 -4.39 11.13
N GLU A 866 -26.93 -4.24 10.97
CA GLU A 866 -27.62 -2.99 10.61
C GLU A 866 -27.20 -2.43 9.23
N PHE A 867 -27.11 -3.29 8.23
CA PHE A 867 -26.79 -2.96 6.83
C PHE A 867 -25.54 -2.06 6.66
N PRO A 868 -24.34 -2.53 7.07
CA PRO A 868 -23.12 -1.73 6.96
C PRO A 868 -22.75 -1.38 5.52
N GLU A 869 -22.04 -0.26 5.37
CA GLU A 869 -21.44 0.18 4.10
C GLU A 869 -20.42 -0.84 3.55
N TYR A 870 -19.54 -1.36 4.41
CA TYR A 870 -18.51 -2.34 4.05
C TYR A 870 -18.04 -3.14 5.28
N TYR A 871 -17.27 -4.20 5.02
CA TYR A 871 -16.67 -5.11 5.99
C TYR A 871 -15.16 -5.24 5.77
N ASP A 872 -14.41 -5.43 6.85
CA ASP A 872 -12.96 -5.49 6.89
C ASP A 872 -12.43 -6.91 7.17
N GLY A 873 -11.14 -7.09 6.85
CA GLY A 873 -10.38 -8.31 7.07
C GLY A 873 -10.42 -9.25 5.86
N ARG A 874 -9.47 -10.19 5.83
CA ARG A 874 -9.28 -11.13 4.71
C ARG A 874 -10.57 -11.84 4.29
N ALA A 875 -11.36 -12.30 5.26
CA ALA A 875 -12.64 -12.96 5.01
C ALA A 875 -13.88 -12.04 5.18
N GLY A 876 -13.73 -10.73 5.43
CA GLY A 876 -14.89 -9.85 5.67
C GLY A 876 -15.61 -10.10 7.00
N ARG A 877 -14.85 -10.53 8.03
CA ARG A 877 -15.41 -10.89 9.35
C ARG A 877 -15.85 -9.68 10.16
N TYR A 878 -15.13 -8.57 10.04
CA TYR A 878 -15.34 -7.40 10.88
C TYR A 878 -16.22 -6.39 10.15
N VAL A 879 -17.16 -5.74 10.83
CA VAL A 879 -17.81 -4.56 10.28
C VAL A 879 -16.72 -3.51 10.00
N GLY A 880 -16.84 -2.79 8.89
CA GLY A 880 -15.82 -1.86 8.43
C GLY A 880 -15.49 -0.79 9.47
N LYS A 881 -14.20 -0.47 9.61
CA LYS A 881 -13.66 0.41 10.66
C LYS A 881 -14.36 1.78 10.75
N GLN A 882 -14.81 2.29 9.62
CA GLN A 882 -15.59 3.53 9.50
C GLN A 882 -16.84 3.32 8.63
N ALA A 883 -17.40 2.10 8.63
CA ALA A 883 -18.61 1.81 7.88
C ALA A 883 -19.80 2.53 8.51
N ARG A 884 -20.60 3.21 7.69
CA ARG A 884 -21.91 3.69 8.13
C ARG A 884 -22.90 2.54 8.22
N LYS A 885 -23.82 2.65 9.18
CA LYS A 885 -25.00 1.80 9.26
C LYS A 885 -26.08 2.27 8.31
N HIS A 886 -27.00 1.37 7.96
CA HIS A 886 -28.11 1.66 7.04
C HIS A 886 -27.65 2.36 5.77
N GLN A 887 -26.54 1.86 5.19
CA GLN A 887 -26.05 2.35 3.92
C GLN A 887 -27.00 1.90 2.81
N THR A 888 -27.56 2.87 2.09
CA THR A 888 -28.67 2.65 1.16
C THR A 888 -28.32 1.69 0.04
N TRP A 889 -27.11 1.76 -0.53
CA TRP A 889 -26.72 0.84 -1.59
C TRP A 889 -26.48 -0.61 -1.11
N SER A 890 -26.23 -0.84 0.18
CA SER A 890 -26.04 -2.17 0.76
C SER A 890 -27.42 -2.83 0.90
N VAL A 891 -28.40 -2.03 1.35
CA VAL A 891 -29.82 -2.39 1.38
C VAL A 891 -30.33 -2.68 -0.03
N ALA A 892 -30.15 -1.73 -0.96
CA ALA A 892 -30.65 -1.84 -2.32
C ALA A 892 -29.97 -2.96 -3.11
N GLY A 893 -28.66 -3.14 -2.95
CA GLY A 893 -27.91 -4.23 -3.60
C GLY A 893 -28.42 -5.61 -3.17
N TYR A 894 -28.72 -5.80 -1.88
CA TYR A 894 -29.37 -7.03 -1.41
C TYR A 894 -30.77 -7.22 -2.01
N LEU A 895 -31.60 -6.17 -2.06
CA LEU A 895 -32.94 -6.24 -2.65
C LEU A 895 -32.91 -6.60 -4.14
N VAL A 896 -32.04 -5.95 -4.93
CA VAL A 896 -31.87 -6.26 -6.36
C VAL A 896 -31.39 -7.69 -6.55
N ALA A 897 -30.45 -8.17 -5.71
CA ALA A 897 -30.00 -9.55 -5.74
C ALA A 897 -31.16 -10.55 -5.51
N LYS A 898 -32.03 -10.29 -4.52
CA LYS A 898 -33.22 -11.12 -4.30
C LYS A 898 -34.18 -11.07 -5.47
N MET A 899 -34.50 -9.88 -5.99
CA MET A 899 -35.42 -9.71 -7.11
C MET A 899 -34.93 -10.39 -8.39
N LEU A 900 -33.62 -10.39 -8.65
CA LEU A 900 -33.02 -11.11 -9.79
C LEU A 900 -33.06 -12.64 -9.63
N LEU A 901 -32.90 -13.15 -8.41
CA LEU A 901 -33.04 -14.58 -8.13
C LEU A 901 -34.49 -15.05 -8.21
N ASP A 902 -35.41 -14.22 -7.72
CA ASP A 902 -36.84 -14.54 -7.65
C ASP A 902 -37.48 -14.44 -9.05
N ASP A 903 -37.07 -13.47 -9.87
CA ASP A 903 -37.49 -13.33 -11.27
C ASP A 903 -36.29 -13.02 -12.19
N PRO A 904 -35.72 -14.03 -12.86
CA PRO A 904 -34.63 -13.86 -13.83
C PRO A 904 -34.95 -12.93 -15.01
N SER A 905 -36.23 -12.66 -15.32
CA SER A 905 -36.61 -11.74 -16.38
C SER A 905 -36.18 -10.29 -16.09
N ASN A 906 -35.93 -9.97 -14.81
CA ASN A 906 -35.35 -8.72 -14.34
C ASN A 906 -33.97 -8.43 -14.95
N LEU A 907 -33.26 -9.46 -15.41
CA LEU A 907 -31.95 -9.31 -16.04
C LEU A 907 -31.99 -8.37 -17.26
N ARG A 908 -33.12 -8.26 -17.96
CA ARG A 908 -33.31 -7.35 -19.11
C ARG A 908 -32.99 -5.89 -18.81
N ALA A 909 -33.16 -5.44 -17.56
CA ALA A 909 -32.85 -4.07 -17.15
C ALA A 909 -31.33 -3.86 -17.02
N VAL A 910 -30.60 -4.92 -16.68
CA VAL A 910 -29.21 -4.87 -16.24
C VAL A 910 -28.23 -5.34 -17.32
N SER A 911 -28.53 -6.41 -18.05
CA SER A 911 -27.63 -6.97 -19.05
C SER A 911 -27.91 -6.43 -20.45
N LEU A 912 -26.85 -6.40 -21.25
CA LEU A 912 -26.91 -6.27 -22.70
C LEU A 912 -26.84 -7.67 -23.33
N ASP A 913 -27.44 -7.80 -24.50
CA ASP A 913 -27.45 -9.05 -25.27
C ASP A 913 -26.07 -9.28 -25.91
N ASP A 914 -25.72 -10.55 -26.08
CA ASP A 914 -24.53 -10.93 -26.85
C ASP A 914 -24.79 -10.61 -28.32
N ASP A 915 -23.93 -9.80 -28.93
CA ASP A 915 -24.00 -9.55 -30.35
C ASP A 915 -23.69 -10.89 -31.05
N GLY A 916 -24.71 -11.63 -31.48
CA GLY A 916 -24.63 -12.96 -32.13
C GLY A 916 -23.80 -13.01 -33.43
N ARG A 917 -23.03 -11.97 -33.73
CA ARG A 917 -21.92 -11.98 -34.67
C ARG A 917 -20.64 -11.97 -33.85
N GLY A 918 -20.09 -13.15 -33.58
CA GLY A 918 -18.73 -13.26 -33.12
C GLY A 918 -17.85 -12.33 -33.94
N ILE A 919 -17.16 -11.40 -33.27
CA ILE A 919 -16.08 -10.64 -33.87
C ILE A 919 -15.03 -11.70 -34.19
N ARG A 920 -15.16 -12.36 -35.36
CA ARG A 920 -14.13 -13.23 -35.89
C ARG A 920 -12.86 -12.40 -35.89
N GLU A 921 -11.83 -12.94 -35.24
CA GLU A 921 -10.50 -12.34 -35.26
C GLU A 921 -10.17 -11.89 -36.68
N PRO A 922 -9.77 -10.62 -36.90
CA PRO A 922 -9.20 -10.26 -38.17
C PRO A 922 -7.87 -11.00 -38.26
N VAL A 923 -7.86 -12.12 -39.01
CA VAL A 923 -6.64 -12.72 -39.51
C VAL A 923 -5.91 -11.63 -40.29
N LEU A 924 -4.80 -11.13 -39.75
CA LEU A 924 -3.88 -10.26 -40.45
C LEU A 924 -3.39 -11.01 -41.69
N LYS A 925 -4.05 -10.80 -42.83
CA LYS A 925 -3.47 -11.14 -44.13
C LYS A 925 -2.22 -10.30 -44.27
N ARG A 926 -1.05 -10.96 -44.29
CA ARG A 926 0.22 -10.35 -44.70
C ARG A 926 -0.02 -9.61 -46.02
N SER A 927 0.10 -8.29 -45.97
CA SER A 927 0.11 -7.46 -47.17
C SER A 927 1.42 -7.70 -47.92
N ASN A 928 1.30 -8.35 -49.07
CA ASN A 928 2.30 -8.31 -50.13
C ASN A 928 2.35 -6.90 -50.71
N SER A 929 3.37 -6.14 -50.33
CA SER A 929 3.90 -4.95 -51.03
C SER A 929 5.03 -4.44 -50.14
N CYS A 930 6.26 -4.23 -50.59
CA CYS A 930 6.69 -3.74 -51.90
C CYS A 930 8.24 -4.01 -52.04
N PRO A 931 8.90 -3.54 -53.13
CA PRO A 931 9.98 -4.23 -53.86
C PRO A 931 11.30 -4.46 -53.13
#